data_AF-A0A024Q774-F1
#
_entry.id   AF-A0A024Q774-F1
#
_cell.length_a   1.000
_cell.length_b   1.000
_cell.length_c   1.000
_cell.angle_alpha   90.00
_cell.angle_beta   90.00
_cell.angle_gamma   90.00
#
_symmetry.space_group_name_H-M   'P 1'
#
loop_
_entity.id
_entity.type
_entity.pdbx_description
1 polymer ?
#
loop_
_entity_poly.entity_id
_entity_poly.type
_entity_poly.pdbx_seq_one_letter_code
_entity_poly.pdbx_strand_id
1 'polypeptide(L)'
;MKLRKYKLIKNLRNKLVKKVTVHGFELENNYLRFNLQLKNFLMKKNVKSLLVDKKISREIPCDLQGNNLEIKIPFDYFTEMEDGKSSIKLFINKKLMLIKPSEEFVEDSKFAIIDGKYYAISVNKNISIRNYFNKYKFNSKKLYLQNMRTGFDLLEGNILLPVEEINKFEIYALNYNKIRTVDTQYAEQTNKITLSNFSMLSIGKWQIFVSIDNQFYPICIEHNYVNSFFNTYNHKVNVKKSNAYLYLSFKSHRLNTSIRYIKDKRECIELLLDIEELDTKLEYSLVINDVETGLETECDLVYLNGWEAKVPKNQILNSFSKKRFFILCKNSQPIKYQFNLLDSLKDKGKFKITYSSQVIKLTFYKRTDNSLGLKIKQPKIKRLITNVNDFKVKGFVTSLNQFINCQAYLFIEDRNSLESIAVPIQDNFIIDLKQFNLISIKAKDKTVMDFFIVVKDKNKKIIRKEKIKYKYSDYKKDNYYDYLAISDVDLNQHHFLITTTPFDNLKVESFSIPKTISLPTKIQKDSNTWLIGERYNTAQDNGIVLYKWLRKNTNIDAYYVIEKNSVDYEKLKGDPNILDFGSKEHYNISFKAKVLMGTHDLENVLPFKPAKGFFNYEDTFKVFLQHGVLGRKNVEYHKQYYEVPFDLFVVSSDPEKYNIAVDQLGYDENEVIVSGLARFDNLVMKFKPRDILLMPTWRDWINTDEQFLNSGYYNSYMSLINNEKLIDLLNKYNINLNFYPHYRAQNYFNKDIKNLNDRIRFISLGSVSVQDLLIKHALLITDFSSVSFDFTLMNKPVIYYHFDEKRFFRKGILRPIEETFIGGIANNEEELVELIEDRIKHGFANYDVDISEIIKYQDHSNCKRIYKSIVSKVKND
;
A
#
# COMPACT_ATOMS: atom_id res chain seq x y z
N MET A 1 -9.43 47.29 -4.58
CA MET A 1 -9.84 47.52 -5.98
C MET A 1 -9.45 46.37 -6.96
N LYS A 2 -8.21 45.85 -6.96
CA LYS A 2 -7.75 44.75 -7.85
C LYS A 2 -8.55 43.42 -7.74
N LEU A 3 -8.97 43.03 -6.53
CA LEU A 3 -9.81 41.82 -6.29
C LEU A 3 -11.23 41.92 -6.88
N ARG A 4 -11.83 43.11 -6.87
CA ARG A 4 -13.15 43.37 -7.51
C ARG A 4 -13.03 43.31 -9.03
N LYS A 5 -11.99 43.91 -9.62
CA LYS A 5 -11.69 43.85 -11.08
C LYS A 5 -11.43 42.40 -11.53
N TYR A 6 -10.69 41.61 -10.75
CA TYR A 6 -10.43 40.19 -11.05
C TYR A 6 -11.70 39.32 -10.96
N LYS A 7 -12.56 39.53 -9.95
CA LYS A 7 -13.89 38.88 -9.88
C LYS A 7 -14.78 39.27 -11.07
N LEU A 8 -14.77 40.54 -11.49
CA LEU A 8 -15.54 41.03 -12.64
C LEU A 8 -15.07 40.38 -13.95
N ILE A 9 -13.75 40.35 -14.19
CA ILE A 9 -13.13 39.74 -15.38
C ILE A 9 -13.35 38.21 -15.37
N LYS A 10 -13.25 37.55 -14.21
CA LYS A 10 -13.55 36.11 -14.07
C LYS A 10 -15.02 35.80 -14.33
N ASN A 11 -15.95 36.67 -13.90
CA ASN A 11 -17.38 36.53 -14.16
C ASN A 11 -17.73 36.77 -15.64
N LEU A 12 -17.12 37.77 -16.30
CA LEU A 12 -17.25 38.01 -17.74
C LEU A 12 -16.68 36.85 -18.57
N ARG A 13 -15.49 36.34 -18.19
CA ARG A 13 -14.87 35.18 -18.86
C ARG A 13 -15.70 33.92 -18.66
N ASN A 14 -16.26 33.68 -17.47
CA ASN A 14 -17.18 32.56 -17.21
C ASN A 14 -18.50 32.65 -18.00
N LYS A 15 -18.93 33.86 -18.38
CA LYS A 15 -20.12 34.09 -19.23
C LYS A 15 -19.85 33.80 -20.72
N LEU A 16 -18.61 33.83 -21.20
CA LEU A 16 -18.25 33.58 -22.61
C LEU A 16 -17.73 32.16 -22.89
N VAL A 17 -17.37 31.39 -21.86
CA VAL A 17 -16.89 30.00 -22.03
C VAL A 17 -18.03 29.13 -22.57
N LYS A 18 -17.79 28.45 -23.70
CA LYS A 18 -18.65 27.40 -24.25
C LYS A 18 -18.77 26.25 -23.25
N LYS A 19 -19.99 25.90 -22.87
CA LYS A 19 -20.26 24.83 -21.89
C LYS A 19 -21.19 23.78 -22.48
N VAL A 20 -20.87 22.52 -22.22
CA VAL A 20 -21.74 21.37 -22.48
C VAL A 20 -22.05 20.76 -21.13
N THR A 21 -23.34 20.70 -20.80
CA THR A 21 -23.81 20.20 -19.51
C THR A 21 -24.73 19.02 -19.73
N VAL A 22 -24.56 17.91 -19.01
CA VAL A 22 -25.52 16.80 -18.98
C VAL A 22 -26.55 17.08 -17.91
N HIS A 23 -27.82 17.01 -18.26
CA HIS A 23 -28.94 17.22 -17.34
C HIS A 23 -29.51 15.92 -16.79
N GLY A 24 -29.50 14.85 -17.58
CA GLY A 24 -30.05 13.56 -17.18
C GLY A 24 -29.77 12.48 -18.24
N PHE A 25 -30.18 11.26 -17.92
CA PHE A 25 -30.31 10.19 -18.89
C PHE A 25 -31.56 9.36 -18.61
N GLU A 26 -32.06 8.69 -19.64
CA GLU A 26 -33.26 7.86 -19.59
C GLU A 26 -33.06 6.59 -20.42
N LEU A 27 -33.80 5.54 -20.07
CA LEU A 27 -33.88 4.29 -20.82
C LEU A 27 -35.16 4.31 -21.66
N GLU A 28 -35.04 4.26 -22.97
CA GLU A 28 -36.17 4.29 -23.92
C GLU A 28 -36.09 3.11 -24.88
N ASN A 29 -37.00 2.12 -24.77
CA ASN A 29 -37.30 0.95 -25.62
C ASN A 29 -36.16 0.12 -26.28
N ASN A 30 -34.96 0.66 -26.55
CA ASN A 30 -33.70 0.02 -26.94
C ASN A 30 -32.47 0.98 -26.84
N TYR A 31 -32.62 2.15 -26.21
CA TYR A 31 -31.57 3.18 -26.16
C TYR A 31 -31.34 3.71 -24.74
N LEU A 32 -30.09 4.02 -24.45
CA LEU A 32 -29.70 4.91 -23.36
C LEU A 32 -29.58 6.33 -23.92
N ARG A 33 -30.53 7.21 -23.57
CA ARG A 33 -30.57 8.60 -24.03
C ARG A 33 -29.97 9.53 -22.99
N PHE A 34 -29.02 10.37 -23.40
CA PHE A 34 -28.50 11.48 -22.59
C PHE A 34 -29.08 12.81 -23.07
N ASN A 35 -29.51 13.64 -22.11
CA ASN A 35 -30.00 14.98 -22.35
C ASN A 35 -28.90 16.00 -22.00
N LEU A 36 -28.40 16.74 -22.98
CA LEU A 36 -27.34 17.73 -22.81
C LEU A 36 -27.80 19.14 -23.22
N GLN A 37 -27.22 20.16 -22.60
CA GLN A 37 -27.45 21.56 -22.94
C GLN A 37 -26.15 22.25 -23.34
N LEU A 38 -26.20 22.99 -24.46
CA LEU A 38 -25.11 23.78 -25.01
C LEU A 38 -25.31 25.26 -24.65
N LYS A 39 -24.35 25.85 -23.92
CA LYS A 39 -24.38 27.27 -23.57
C LYS A 39 -23.24 28.03 -24.24
N ASN A 40 -23.54 29.24 -24.72
CA ASN A 40 -22.61 30.17 -25.37
C ASN A 40 -22.07 29.71 -26.75
N PHE A 41 -22.89 29.00 -27.52
CA PHE A 41 -22.60 28.63 -28.91
C PHE A 41 -23.39 29.53 -29.87
N LEU A 42 -22.73 30.55 -30.42
CA LEU A 42 -23.34 31.59 -31.25
C LEU A 42 -23.32 31.30 -32.77
N MET A 43 -22.55 30.29 -33.21
CA MET A 43 -22.44 29.91 -34.63
C MET A 43 -23.09 28.55 -34.92
N LYS A 44 -23.28 28.21 -36.21
CA LYS A 44 -23.75 26.89 -36.66
C LYS A 44 -22.93 25.77 -36.02
N LYS A 45 -23.61 24.75 -35.50
CA LYS A 45 -23.05 23.67 -34.69
C LYS A 45 -23.09 22.39 -35.50
N ASN A 46 -21.93 21.94 -35.97
CA ASN A 46 -21.75 20.59 -36.48
C ASN A 46 -21.34 19.68 -35.32
N VAL A 47 -22.21 18.74 -34.95
CA VAL A 47 -22.04 17.90 -33.76
C VAL A 47 -21.72 16.49 -34.21
N LYS A 48 -20.72 15.90 -33.55
CA LYS A 48 -20.34 14.49 -33.70
C LYS A 48 -20.10 13.87 -32.34
N SER A 49 -20.73 12.74 -32.06
CA SER A 49 -20.54 11.96 -30.83
C SER A 49 -19.94 10.60 -31.13
N LEU A 50 -18.89 10.25 -30.38
CA LEU A 50 -18.24 8.94 -30.45
C LEU A 50 -18.38 8.22 -29.13
N LEU A 51 -18.72 6.93 -29.19
CA LEU A 51 -18.61 5.99 -28.08
C LEU A 51 -17.27 5.24 -28.22
N VAL A 52 -16.42 5.37 -27.22
CA VAL A 52 -15.03 4.90 -27.25
C VAL A 52 -14.73 3.97 -26.07
N ASP A 53 -14.23 2.78 -26.39
CA ASP A 53 -13.60 1.79 -25.51
C ASP A 53 -12.12 1.56 -25.98
N LYS A 54 -11.33 0.71 -25.31
CA LYS A 54 -9.92 0.39 -25.64
C LYS A 54 -9.72 -0.03 -27.09
N LYS A 55 -10.61 -0.86 -27.63
CA LYS A 55 -10.47 -1.45 -28.99
C LYS A 55 -11.44 -0.85 -30.01
N ILE A 56 -12.57 -0.29 -29.57
CA ILE A 56 -13.68 0.09 -30.45
C ILE A 56 -13.97 1.59 -30.30
N SER A 57 -14.09 2.30 -31.42
CA SER A 57 -14.56 3.68 -31.49
C SER A 57 -15.66 3.78 -32.54
N ARG A 58 -16.91 3.99 -32.10
CA ARG A 58 -18.08 4.07 -32.99
C ARG A 58 -18.76 5.42 -32.90
N GLU A 59 -19.27 5.89 -34.02
CA GLU A 59 -20.15 7.06 -34.05
C GLU A 59 -21.52 6.68 -33.51
N ILE A 60 -22.06 7.51 -32.60
CA ILE A 60 -23.38 7.31 -31.99
C ILE A 60 -24.32 8.44 -32.38
N PRO A 61 -25.62 8.15 -32.62
CA PRO A 61 -26.60 9.15 -33.00
C PRO A 61 -26.70 10.31 -32.00
N CYS A 62 -26.79 11.53 -32.53
CA CYS A 62 -27.11 12.72 -31.76
C CYS A 62 -28.10 13.62 -32.49
N ASP A 63 -29.04 14.20 -31.76
CA ASP A 63 -30.02 15.16 -32.29
C ASP A 63 -29.86 16.51 -31.58
N LEU A 64 -29.75 17.59 -32.35
CA LEU A 64 -29.55 18.94 -31.84
C LEU A 64 -30.73 19.83 -32.20
N GLN A 65 -31.51 20.20 -31.19
CA GLN A 65 -32.63 21.14 -31.33
C GLN A 65 -32.32 22.42 -30.56
N GLY A 66 -31.95 23.48 -31.30
CA GLY A 66 -31.52 24.76 -30.74
C GLY A 66 -30.26 24.61 -29.88
N ASN A 67 -30.41 24.64 -28.55
CA ASN A 67 -29.33 24.45 -27.57
C ASN A 67 -29.40 23.10 -26.84
N ASN A 68 -30.43 22.30 -27.08
CA ASN A 68 -30.60 21.00 -26.46
C ASN A 68 -30.03 19.93 -27.40
N LEU A 69 -29.18 19.07 -26.86
CA LEU A 69 -28.51 18.01 -27.58
C LEU A 69 -28.87 16.67 -26.92
N GLU A 70 -29.47 15.78 -27.69
CA GLU A 70 -29.68 14.40 -27.30
C GLU A 70 -28.58 13.51 -27.87
N ILE A 71 -28.09 12.56 -27.07
CA ILE A 71 -27.19 11.50 -27.53
C ILE A 71 -27.85 10.17 -27.20
N LYS A 72 -28.01 9.29 -28.19
CA LYS A 72 -28.68 7.99 -28.04
C LYS A 72 -27.70 6.85 -28.28
N ILE A 73 -27.58 5.94 -27.32
CA ILE A 73 -26.73 4.75 -27.44
C ILE A 73 -27.63 3.51 -27.54
N PRO A 74 -27.59 2.76 -28.65
CA PRO A 74 -28.29 1.48 -28.76
C PRO A 74 -27.80 0.47 -27.70
N PHE A 75 -28.69 -0.34 -27.13
CA PHE A 75 -28.31 -1.31 -26.11
C PHE A 75 -27.31 -2.38 -26.61
N ASP A 76 -27.47 -2.82 -27.86
CA ASP A 76 -26.57 -3.81 -28.49
C ASP A 76 -25.11 -3.38 -28.44
N TYR A 77 -24.83 -2.07 -28.49
CA TYR A 77 -23.46 -1.56 -28.41
C TYR A 77 -22.79 -1.86 -27.07
N PHE A 78 -23.55 -2.08 -25.99
CA PHE A 78 -23.01 -2.48 -24.69
C PHE A 78 -22.65 -3.98 -24.62
N THR A 79 -23.22 -4.81 -25.49
CA THR A 79 -22.90 -6.25 -25.57
C THR A 79 -21.59 -6.50 -26.31
N GLU A 80 -21.24 -5.64 -27.27
CA GLU A 80 -20.04 -5.74 -28.10
C GLU A 80 -18.76 -5.15 -27.47
N MET A 81 -18.85 -4.61 -26.24
CA MET A 81 -17.74 -3.96 -25.55
C MET A 81 -16.99 -4.93 -24.64
N GLU A 82 -15.68 -5.08 -24.87
CA GLU A 82 -14.84 -6.06 -24.18
C GLU A 82 -14.34 -5.59 -22.79
N ASP A 83 -14.12 -4.29 -22.58
CA ASP A 83 -13.39 -3.82 -21.37
C ASP A 83 -14.33 -3.34 -20.24
N GLY A 84 -15.64 -3.52 -20.40
CA GLY A 84 -16.65 -3.09 -19.44
C GLY A 84 -16.64 -1.58 -19.16
N LYS A 85 -15.96 -0.76 -19.97
CA LYS A 85 -15.82 0.68 -19.78
C LYS A 85 -15.83 1.42 -21.10
N SER A 86 -16.76 2.35 -21.22
CA SER A 86 -16.92 3.18 -22.40
C SER A 86 -17.02 4.65 -22.05
N SER A 87 -16.65 5.50 -23.01
CA SER A 87 -16.70 6.95 -22.86
C SER A 87 -17.31 7.61 -24.08
N ILE A 88 -18.18 8.60 -23.84
CA ILE A 88 -18.74 9.44 -24.89
C ILE A 88 -17.82 10.65 -25.08
N LYS A 89 -17.24 10.75 -26.27
CA LYS A 89 -16.50 11.94 -26.72
C LYS A 89 -17.39 12.76 -27.63
N LEU A 90 -17.64 14.01 -27.24
CA LEU A 90 -18.44 14.95 -28.02
C LEU A 90 -17.54 15.96 -28.73
N PHE A 91 -17.72 16.10 -30.03
CA PHE A 91 -17.06 17.09 -30.87
C PHE A 91 -18.08 18.08 -31.39
N ILE A 92 -17.78 19.38 -31.28
CA ILE A 92 -18.58 20.46 -31.87
C ILE A 92 -17.66 21.30 -32.74
N ASN A 93 -17.97 21.40 -34.03
CA ASN A 93 -17.14 22.06 -35.05
C ASN A 93 -15.70 21.52 -35.04
N LYS A 94 -15.55 20.18 -35.06
CA LYS A 94 -14.27 19.44 -35.00
C LYS A 94 -13.45 19.60 -33.70
N LYS A 95 -13.97 20.31 -32.69
CA LYS A 95 -13.29 20.50 -31.40
C LYS A 95 -13.89 19.58 -30.33
N LEU A 96 -13.03 18.83 -29.63
CA LEU A 96 -13.43 18.03 -28.48
C LEU A 96 -13.94 18.92 -27.34
N MET A 97 -15.12 18.57 -26.82
CA MET A 97 -15.79 19.33 -25.78
C MET A 97 -15.58 18.70 -24.41
N LEU A 98 -15.41 19.57 -23.39
CA LEU A 98 -15.43 19.16 -22.00
C LEU A 98 -16.88 19.16 -21.49
N ILE A 99 -17.35 17.99 -21.12
CA ILE A 99 -18.70 17.75 -20.60
C ILE A 99 -18.68 17.86 -19.07
N LYS A 100 -19.68 18.54 -18.51
CA LYS A 100 -19.89 18.67 -17.06
C LYS A 100 -21.29 18.21 -16.66
N PRO A 101 -21.50 17.71 -15.45
CA PRO A 101 -22.85 17.45 -14.95
C PRO A 101 -23.56 18.76 -14.58
N SER A 102 -24.89 18.80 -14.73
CA SER A 102 -25.75 19.83 -14.12
C SER A 102 -25.90 19.56 -12.62
N GLU A 103 -26.49 20.51 -11.87
CA GLU A 103 -26.83 20.28 -10.47
C GLU A 103 -27.87 19.15 -10.34
N GLU A 104 -28.88 19.12 -11.21
CA GLU A 104 -29.90 18.07 -11.31
C GLU A 104 -29.26 16.68 -11.52
N PHE A 105 -28.33 16.56 -12.47
CA PHE A 105 -27.62 15.31 -12.75
C PHE A 105 -26.80 14.81 -11.55
N VAL A 106 -26.25 15.73 -10.74
CA VAL A 106 -25.53 15.34 -9.52
C VAL A 106 -26.49 14.73 -8.50
N GLU A 107 -27.75 15.16 -8.51
CA GLU A 107 -28.79 14.68 -7.61
C GLU A 107 -29.45 13.38 -8.06
N ASP A 108 -29.49 13.11 -9.36
CA ASP A 108 -30.15 11.95 -9.96
C ASP A 108 -29.38 10.63 -9.92
N SER A 109 -30.10 9.56 -10.28
CA SER A 109 -29.60 8.19 -10.41
C SER A 109 -28.39 8.13 -11.35
N LYS A 110 -27.32 7.45 -10.94
CA LYS A 110 -26.05 7.37 -11.70
C LYS A 110 -25.78 5.98 -12.26
N PHE A 111 -26.83 5.24 -12.56
CA PHE A 111 -26.72 3.89 -13.05
C PHE A 111 -27.88 3.53 -13.98
N ALA A 112 -27.67 2.52 -14.81
CA ALA A 112 -28.68 1.91 -15.64
C ALA A 112 -28.56 0.39 -15.56
N ILE A 113 -29.69 -0.32 -15.59
CA ILE A 113 -29.73 -1.76 -15.78
C ILE A 113 -30.08 -1.99 -17.25
N ILE A 114 -29.15 -2.59 -17.98
CA ILE A 114 -29.28 -2.85 -19.43
C ILE A 114 -28.89 -4.31 -19.64
N ASP A 115 -29.77 -5.10 -20.25
CA ASP A 115 -29.55 -6.53 -20.56
C ASP A 115 -29.00 -7.35 -19.40
N GLY A 116 -29.55 -7.11 -18.21
CA GLY A 116 -29.21 -7.80 -16.98
C GLY A 116 -27.86 -7.42 -16.36
N LYS A 117 -27.21 -6.36 -16.85
CA LYS A 117 -25.95 -5.82 -16.34
C LYS A 117 -26.15 -4.46 -15.70
N TYR A 118 -25.28 -4.14 -14.73
CA TYR A 118 -25.29 -2.86 -14.02
C TYR A 118 -24.24 -1.90 -14.59
N TYR A 119 -24.71 -0.81 -15.20
CA TYR A 119 -23.84 0.22 -15.75
C TYR A 119 -23.84 1.47 -14.87
N ALA A 120 -22.71 1.80 -14.25
CA ALA A 120 -22.51 3.06 -13.56
C ALA A 120 -22.13 4.17 -14.55
N ILE A 121 -22.75 5.35 -14.39
CA ILE A 121 -22.59 6.50 -15.26
C ILE A 121 -21.95 7.63 -14.46
N SER A 122 -20.83 8.17 -14.95
CA SER A 122 -20.19 9.35 -14.36
C SER A 122 -19.88 10.40 -15.41
N VAL A 123 -19.85 11.67 -15.00
CA VAL A 123 -19.51 12.80 -15.86
C VAL A 123 -18.33 13.55 -15.28
N ASN A 124 -17.18 13.43 -15.93
CA ASN A 124 -15.97 14.18 -15.60
C ASN A 124 -15.18 14.47 -16.88
N LYS A 125 -15.39 15.66 -17.46
CA LYS A 125 -14.84 16.07 -18.78
C LYS A 125 -15.41 15.29 -19.97
N ASN A 126 -15.84 14.06 -19.78
CA ASN A 126 -16.61 13.21 -20.69
C ASN A 126 -17.70 12.47 -19.90
N ILE A 127 -18.59 11.76 -20.60
CA ILE A 127 -19.54 10.83 -19.99
C ILE A 127 -18.88 9.45 -20.02
N SER A 128 -18.67 8.83 -18.86
CA SER A 128 -18.15 7.46 -18.73
C SER A 128 -19.28 6.53 -18.30
N ILE A 129 -19.38 5.40 -18.97
CA ILE A 129 -20.32 4.32 -18.69
C ILE A 129 -19.48 3.10 -18.36
N ARG A 130 -19.68 2.50 -17.19
CA ARG A 130 -18.89 1.35 -16.73
C ARG A 130 -19.80 0.24 -16.26
N ASN A 131 -19.64 -0.94 -16.84
CA ASN A 131 -20.20 -2.17 -16.34
C ASN A 131 -19.45 -2.56 -15.06
N TYR A 132 -20.15 -2.58 -13.94
CA TYR A 132 -19.64 -3.09 -12.68
C TYR A 132 -20.42 -4.35 -12.29
N PHE A 133 -19.85 -5.15 -11.39
CA PHE A 133 -20.55 -6.29 -10.79
C PHE A 133 -20.90 -7.39 -11.81
N ASN A 134 -20.03 -7.65 -12.79
CA ASN A 134 -20.24 -8.64 -13.87
C ASN A 134 -20.60 -10.06 -13.39
N LYS A 135 -20.25 -10.43 -12.15
CA LYS A 135 -20.59 -11.71 -11.53
C LYS A 135 -22.07 -11.82 -11.08
N TYR A 136 -22.79 -10.71 -11.05
CA TYR A 136 -24.19 -10.65 -10.61
C TYR A 136 -25.12 -10.40 -11.79
N LYS A 137 -26.30 -11.01 -11.73
CA LYS A 137 -27.36 -10.81 -12.71
C LYS A 137 -28.37 -9.81 -12.18
N PHE A 138 -28.52 -8.68 -12.84
CA PHE A 138 -29.49 -7.65 -12.48
C PHE A 138 -30.79 -7.86 -13.23
N ASN A 139 -31.90 -7.52 -12.60
CA ASN A 139 -33.23 -7.57 -13.18
C ASN A 139 -33.82 -6.15 -13.19
N SER A 140 -34.46 -5.76 -14.29
CA SER A 140 -35.09 -4.44 -14.41
C SER A 140 -36.44 -4.35 -13.68
N LYS A 141 -37.03 -5.49 -13.26
CA LYS A 141 -38.27 -5.54 -12.49
C LYS A 141 -38.10 -4.82 -11.15
N LYS A 142 -38.92 -3.80 -10.94
CA LYS A 142 -38.95 -2.97 -9.72
C LYS A 142 -39.77 -3.65 -8.65
N LEU A 143 -39.25 -3.74 -7.43
CA LEU A 143 -39.97 -4.24 -6.27
C LEU A 143 -40.24 -3.07 -5.32
N TYR A 144 -41.51 -2.85 -4.95
CA TYR A 144 -41.93 -1.67 -4.21
C TYR A 144 -41.99 -1.96 -2.71
N LEU A 145 -41.28 -1.13 -1.94
CA LEU A 145 -41.33 -1.13 -0.49
C LEU A 145 -42.50 -0.27 -0.02
N GLN A 146 -43.42 -0.88 0.72
CA GLN A 146 -44.63 -0.26 1.27
C GLN A 146 -44.54 -0.18 2.80
N ASN A 147 -45.41 0.63 3.42
CA ASN A 147 -45.53 0.77 4.88
C ASN A 147 -44.20 1.04 5.60
N MET A 148 -43.32 1.82 4.98
CA MET A 148 -41.98 2.05 5.49
C MET A 148 -41.99 2.72 6.88
N ARG A 149 -41.19 2.17 7.79
CA ARG A 149 -40.93 2.72 9.12
C ARG A 149 -39.42 2.79 9.35
N THR A 150 -38.98 3.77 10.12
CA THR A 150 -37.55 3.94 10.42
C THR A 150 -37.33 4.12 11.91
N GLY A 151 -36.23 3.58 12.42
CA GLY A 151 -35.78 3.72 13.81
C GLY A 151 -34.28 3.95 13.87
N PHE A 152 -33.70 3.96 15.09
CA PHE A 152 -32.25 4.01 15.21
C PHE A 152 -31.62 2.77 14.59
N ASP A 153 -30.73 2.98 13.61
CA ASP A 153 -30.06 1.96 12.82
C ASP A 153 -31.02 0.91 12.23
N LEU A 154 -32.25 1.34 11.87
CA LEU A 154 -33.35 0.47 11.47
C LEU A 154 -34.18 1.08 10.34
N LEU A 155 -34.48 0.28 9.32
CA LEU A 155 -35.48 0.57 8.29
C LEU A 155 -36.33 -0.68 8.05
N GLU A 156 -37.64 -0.55 8.18
CA GLU A 156 -38.59 -1.64 7.98
C GLU A 156 -39.61 -1.28 6.91
N GLY A 157 -40.20 -2.29 6.26
CA GLY A 157 -41.34 -2.13 5.37
C GLY A 157 -41.84 -3.47 4.84
N ASN A 158 -42.89 -3.45 4.04
CA ASN A 158 -43.42 -4.63 3.37
C ASN A 158 -43.01 -4.64 1.90
N ILE A 159 -42.56 -5.78 1.39
CA ILE A 159 -42.18 -5.93 -0.02
C ILE A 159 -42.73 -7.24 -0.57
N LEU A 160 -43.45 -7.17 -1.69
CA LEU A 160 -43.93 -8.35 -2.39
C LEU A 160 -42.84 -8.88 -3.31
N LEU A 161 -42.49 -10.14 -3.13
CA LEU A 161 -41.43 -10.81 -3.88
C LEU A 161 -42.01 -11.51 -5.13
N PRO A 162 -41.20 -11.68 -6.20
CA PRO A 162 -41.66 -12.22 -7.47
C PRO A 162 -41.73 -13.76 -7.52
N VAL A 163 -41.46 -14.46 -6.41
CA VAL A 163 -41.36 -15.93 -6.32
C VAL A 163 -42.07 -16.44 -5.07
N GLU A 164 -42.61 -17.66 -5.13
CA GLU A 164 -43.34 -18.30 -4.01
C GLU A 164 -42.41 -19.01 -3.02
N GLU A 165 -41.33 -19.64 -3.49
CA GLU A 165 -40.29 -20.25 -2.66
C GLU A 165 -38.97 -19.48 -2.81
N ILE A 166 -38.28 -19.24 -1.69
CA ILE A 166 -37.04 -18.46 -1.65
C ILE A 166 -35.95 -19.30 -1.00
N ASN A 167 -34.93 -19.68 -1.76
CA ASN A 167 -33.79 -20.40 -1.20
C ASN A 167 -32.77 -19.45 -0.59
N LYS A 168 -32.61 -18.26 -1.19
CA LYS A 168 -31.67 -17.25 -0.72
C LYS A 168 -32.24 -15.83 -0.84
N PHE A 169 -32.25 -15.11 0.29
CA PHE A 169 -32.72 -13.73 0.40
C PHE A 169 -31.66 -12.85 1.07
N GLU A 170 -31.18 -11.83 0.36
CA GLU A 170 -30.20 -10.88 0.88
C GLU A 170 -30.49 -9.46 0.37
N ILE A 171 -30.10 -8.44 1.14
CA ILE A 171 -30.20 -7.04 0.72
C ILE A 171 -28.81 -6.48 0.51
N TYR A 172 -28.67 -5.75 -0.59
CA TYR A 172 -27.43 -5.11 -0.99
C TYR A 172 -27.62 -3.61 -1.17
N ALA A 173 -26.66 -2.85 -0.66
CA ALA A 173 -26.48 -1.43 -0.89
C ALA A 173 -25.38 -1.22 -1.94
N LEU A 174 -25.70 -0.55 -3.03
CA LEU A 174 -24.76 -0.24 -4.12
C LEU A 174 -24.42 1.26 -4.16
N ASN A 175 -23.14 1.58 -4.30
CA ASN A 175 -22.63 2.93 -4.50
C ASN A 175 -21.57 2.93 -5.59
N TYR A 176 -21.98 3.32 -6.80
CA TYR A 176 -21.13 3.48 -7.99
C TYR A 176 -20.35 2.21 -8.39
N ASN A 177 -19.25 1.91 -7.70
CA ASN A 177 -18.41 0.73 -7.90
C ASN A 177 -18.29 -0.16 -6.65
N LYS A 178 -19.02 0.16 -5.59
CA LYS A 178 -19.05 -0.58 -4.32
C LYS A 178 -20.39 -1.29 -4.15
N ILE A 179 -20.33 -2.50 -3.62
CA ILE A 179 -21.49 -3.29 -3.20
C ILE A 179 -21.25 -3.71 -1.74
N ARG A 180 -22.28 -3.60 -0.91
CA ARG A 180 -22.24 -3.96 0.50
C ARG A 180 -23.52 -4.71 0.84
N THR A 181 -23.41 -5.78 1.61
CA THR A 181 -24.56 -6.40 2.25
C THR A 181 -25.12 -5.47 3.33
N VAL A 182 -26.41 -5.60 3.60
CA VAL A 182 -27.10 -4.93 4.71
C VAL A 182 -27.77 -6.03 5.54
N ASP A 183 -27.56 -6.00 6.85
CA ASP A 183 -28.16 -6.99 7.74
C ASP A 183 -29.67 -6.95 7.61
N THR A 184 -30.27 -8.11 7.34
CA THR A 184 -31.66 -8.20 6.94
C THR A 184 -32.36 -9.36 7.62
N GLN A 185 -33.58 -9.11 8.09
CA GLN A 185 -34.54 -10.12 8.48
C GLN A 185 -35.77 -10.01 7.56
N TYR A 186 -36.27 -11.14 7.08
CA TYR A 186 -37.48 -11.22 6.25
C TYR A 186 -38.48 -12.18 6.87
N ALA A 187 -39.71 -11.71 7.06
CA ALA A 187 -40.82 -12.49 7.58
C ALA A 187 -41.83 -12.78 6.46
N GLU A 188 -41.73 -13.97 5.86
CA GLU A 188 -42.53 -14.41 4.70
C GLU A 188 -44.03 -14.22 4.91
N GLN A 189 -44.56 -14.65 6.06
CA GLN A 189 -46.01 -14.59 6.37
C GLN A 189 -46.59 -13.17 6.29
N THR A 190 -45.76 -12.14 6.53
CA THR A 190 -46.20 -10.73 6.56
C THR A 190 -45.56 -9.90 5.46
N ASN A 191 -44.74 -10.51 4.61
CA ASN A 191 -43.88 -9.83 3.64
C ASN A 191 -43.03 -8.70 4.25
N LYS A 192 -42.74 -8.75 5.54
CA LYS A 192 -42.02 -7.69 6.25
C LYS A 192 -40.51 -7.88 6.10
N ILE A 193 -39.82 -6.85 5.63
CA ILE A 193 -38.36 -6.75 5.69
C ILE A 193 -37.95 -5.78 6.80
N THR A 194 -36.88 -6.13 7.50
CA THR A 194 -36.21 -5.31 8.50
C THR A 194 -34.74 -5.22 8.16
N LEU A 195 -34.26 -4.01 7.89
CA LEU A 195 -32.86 -3.69 7.57
C LEU A 195 -32.21 -3.02 8.79
N SER A 196 -31.02 -3.49 9.17
CA SER A 196 -30.26 -2.97 10.31
C SER A 196 -28.75 -2.92 10.04
N ASN A 197 -27.97 -2.42 11.01
CA ASN A 197 -26.51 -2.40 10.97
C ASN A 197 -25.93 -1.73 9.71
N PHE A 198 -26.21 -0.45 9.54
CA PHE A 198 -25.72 0.31 8.39
C PHE A 198 -24.26 0.79 8.55
N SER A 199 -23.51 0.21 9.49
CA SER A 199 -22.17 0.66 9.88
C SER A 199 -21.15 0.59 8.74
N MET A 200 -21.31 -0.36 7.82
CA MET A 200 -20.44 -0.56 6.66
C MET A 200 -20.67 0.44 5.53
N LEU A 201 -21.77 1.21 5.57
CA LEU A 201 -22.12 2.17 4.53
C LEU A 201 -21.46 3.53 4.80
N SER A 202 -20.52 3.89 3.94
CA SER A 202 -19.82 5.18 4.04
C SER A 202 -20.72 6.35 3.64
N ILE A 203 -20.33 7.58 4.01
CA ILE A 203 -20.94 8.82 3.53
C ILE A 203 -21.16 8.79 2.01
N GLY A 204 -22.36 9.16 1.58
CA GLY A 204 -22.75 9.13 0.18
C GLY A 204 -24.17 8.62 -0.03
N LYS A 205 -24.54 8.41 -1.29
CA LYS A 205 -25.83 7.84 -1.68
C LYS A 205 -25.65 6.36 -1.99
N TRP A 206 -26.44 5.52 -1.36
CA TRP A 206 -26.47 4.07 -1.58
C TRP A 206 -27.84 3.68 -2.11
N GLN A 207 -27.87 2.87 -3.15
CA GLN A 207 -29.11 2.33 -3.69
C GLN A 207 -29.36 0.94 -3.13
N ILE A 208 -30.60 0.62 -2.82
CA ILE A 208 -30.95 -0.67 -2.21
C ILE A 208 -31.49 -1.63 -3.26
N PHE A 209 -30.96 -2.85 -3.23
CA PHE A 209 -31.34 -3.98 -4.05
C PHE A 209 -31.66 -5.17 -3.15
N VAL A 210 -32.59 -6.01 -3.60
CA VAL A 210 -32.78 -7.35 -3.04
C VAL A 210 -32.20 -8.38 -4.00
N SER A 211 -31.45 -9.32 -3.46
CA SER A 211 -30.97 -10.51 -4.17
C SER A 211 -31.86 -11.68 -3.78
N ILE A 212 -32.53 -12.25 -4.78
CA ILE A 212 -33.36 -13.45 -4.64
C ILE A 212 -32.76 -14.51 -5.55
N ASP A 213 -32.28 -15.61 -4.97
CA ASP A 213 -31.65 -16.72 -5.70
C ASP A 213 -30.57 -16.24 -6.72
N ASN A 214 -29.74 -15.30 -6.26
CA ASN A 214 -28.65 -14.66 -7.01
C ASN A 214 -29.08 -13.72 -8.17
N GLN A 215 -30.36 -13.31 -8.23
CA GLN A 215 -30.81 -12.22 -9.11
C GLN A 215 -31.11 -10.94 -8.32
N PHE A 216 -30.58 -9.82 -8.80
CA PHE A 216 -30.65 -8.52 -8.14
C PHE A 216 -31.81 -7.70 -8.68
N TYR A 217 -32.78 -7.40 -7.81
CA TYR A 217 -33.94 -6.56 -8.11
C TYR A 217 -33.80 -5.22 -7.39
N PRO A 218 -33.97 -4.08 -8.08
CA PRO A 218 -33.96 -2.78 -7.43
C PRO A 218 -35.18 -2.60 -6.52
N ILE A 219 -34.93 -2.13 -5.29
CA ILE A 219 -36.01 -1.70 -4.39
C ILE A 219 -36.43 -0.28 -4.75
N CYS A 220 -37.73 -0.08 -4.83
CA CYS A 220 -38.40 1.16 -5.21
C CYS A 220 -39.35 1.63 -4.12
N ILE A 221 -39.70 2.92 -4.16
CA ILE A 221 -40.73 3.53 -3.28
C ILE A 221 -41.69 4.37 -4.11
N GLU A 222 -42.98 4.28 -3.81
CA GLU A 222 -44.06 4.92 -4.58
C GLU A 222 -44.12 6.43 -4.33
N HIS A 223 -43.96 6.86 -3.08
CA HIS A 223 -44.06 8.26 -2.68
C HIS A 223 -42.75 8.76 -2.06
N ASN A 224 -42.53 10.07 -2.16
CA ASN A 224 -41.52 10.71 -1.34
C ASN A 224 -42.03 10.72 0.10
N TYR A 225 -41.36 9.96 0.97
CA TYR A 225 -41.63 10.01 2.39
C TYR A 225 -41.06 11.31 2.96
N VAL A 226 -41.90 12.35 3.09
CA VAL A 226 -41.52 13.64 3.68
C VAL A 226 -40.97 13.41 5.09
N ASN A 227 -39.79 13.96 5.40
CA ASN A 227 -39.12 13.84 6.70
C ASN A 227 -38.72 12.42 7.16
N SER A 228 -38.56 11.45 6.26
CA SER A 228 -38.04 10.11 6.62
C SER A 228 -36.51 10.11 6.74
N PHE A 229 -36.03 10.58 7.89
CA PHE A 229 -34.65 10.42 8.30
C PHE A 229 -34.56 9.52 9.52
N PHE A 230 -33.45 8.78 9.60
CA PHE A 230 -33.10 8.03 10.79
C PHE A 230 -31.63 8.17 11.11
N ASN A 231 -31.26 7.81 12.33
CA ASN A 231 -29.90 7.95 12.83
C ASN A 231 -29.27 6.58 12.95
N THR A 232 -28.01 6.48 12.58
CA THR A 232 -27.11 5.40 12.96
C THR A 232 -26.03 5.99 13.85
N TYR A 233 -25.14 5.14 14.37
CA TYR A 233 -24.02 5.59 15.19
C TYR A 233 -23.20 6.72 14.54
N ASN A 234 -22.87 6.59 13.25
CA ASN A 234 -22.00 7.55 12.54
C ASN A 234 -22.76 8.54 11.65
N HIS A 235 -24.01 8.23 11.26
CA HIS A 235 -24.67 8.91 10.15
C HIS A 235 -26.12 9.29 10.43
N LYS A 236 -26.50 10.47 9.94
CA LYS A 236 -27.89 10.81 9.64
C LYS A 236 -28.19 10.29 8.24
N VAL A 237 -29.17 9.39 8.16
CA VAL A 237 -29.57 8.74 6.91
C VAL A 237 -30.85 9.40 6.43
N ASN A 238 -30.83 9.90 5.20
CA ASN A 238 -32.00 10.43 4.54
C ASN A 238 -32.49 9.43 3.49
N VAL A 239 -33.74 9.00 3.62
CA VAL A 239 -34.39 8.13 2.63
C VAL A 239 -34.90 8.98 1.48
N LYS A 240 -34.46 8.66 0.26
CA LYS A 240 -34.77 9.44 -0.95
C LYS A 240 -35.29 8.55 -2.06
N LYS A 241 -36.21 9.10 -2.86
CA LYS A 241 -36.62 8.56 -4.16
C LYS A 241 -35.86 9.30 -5.27
N SER A 242 -35.32 8.56 -6.25
CA SER A 242 -34.93 9.11 -7.56
C SER A 242 -35.28 8.07 -8.61
N ASN A 243 -36.04 8.47 -9.64
CA ASN A 243 -36.55 7.57 -10.70
C ASN A 243 -37.25 6.30 -10.17
N ALA A 244 -38.02 6.46 -9.09
CA ALA A 244 -38.68 5.42 -8.30
C ALA A 244 -37.77 4.56 -7.41
N TYR A 245 -36.45 4.59 -7.57
CA TYR A 245 -35.51 3.81 -6.76
C TYR A 245 -35.35 4.36 -5.34
N LEU A 246 -35.19 3.44 -4.39
CA LEU A 246 -34.88 3.73 -3.00
C LEU A 246 -33.39 4.02 -2.84
N TYR A 247 -33.08 5.21 -2.33
CA TYR A 247 -31.74 5.64 -1.96
C TYR A 247 -31.64 5.97 -0.49
N LEU A 248 -30.56 5.49 0.15
CA LEU A 248 -30.15 5.90 1.48
C LEU A 248 -28.96 6.87 1.36
N SER A 249 -29.18 8.13 1.74
CA SER A 249 -28.15 9.17 1.72
C SER A 249 -27.55 9.36 3.11
N PHE A 250 -26.36 8.84 3.31
CA PHE A 250 -25.60 8.93 4.56
C PHE A 250 -24.83 10.24 4.64
N LYS A 251 -25.06 11.01 5.71
CA LYS A 251 -24.30 12.22 6.06
C LYS A 251 -23.83 12.12 7.50
N SER A 252 -22.65 12.64 7.83
CA SER A 252 -22.22 12.73 9.23
C SER A 252 -23.17 13.60 10.04
N HIS A 253 -23.42 13.20 11.29
CA HIS A 253 -24.03 14.08 12.29
C HIS A 253 -23.12 15.27 12.52
N ARG A 254 -23.64 16.49 12.46
CA ARG A 254 -22.85 17.71 12.61
C ARG A 254 -23.43 18.60 13.70
N LEU A 255 -22.56 19.10 14.57
CA LEU A 255 -22.89 20.10 15.58
C LEU A 255 -22.18 21.39 15.24
N ASN A 256 -22.90 22.51 15.19
CA ASN A 256 -22.24 23.81 15.12
C ASN A 256 -21.51 24.04 16.44
N THR A 257 -20.24 24.44 16.35
CA THR A 257 -19.44 24.58 17.56
C THR A 257 -18.57 25.82 17.48
N SER A 258 -18.64 26.63 18.54
CA SER A 258 -17.71 27.69 18.81
C SER A 258 -16.79 27.29 19.97
N ILE A 259 -15.50 27.54 19.82
CA ILE A 259 -14.51 27.22 20.86
C ILE A 259 -14.25 28.49 21.66
N ARG A 260 -14.76 28.52 22.89
CA ARG A 260 -14.61 29.68 23.77
C ARG A 260 -13.15 29.83 24.19
N TYR A 261 -12.55 28.75 24.70
CA TYR A 261 -11.10 28.67 24.92
C TYR A 261 -10.57 27.24 24.88
N ILE A 262 -9.26 27.14 24.71
CA ILE A 262 -8.48 25.94 24.98
C ILE A 262 -7.37 26.36 25.95
N LYS A 263 -7.21 25.67 27.08
CA LYS A 263 -6.21 26.00 28.10
C LYS A 263 -5.34 24.79 28.40
N ASP A 264 -4.03 25.02 28.44
CA ASP A 264 -3.08 24.05 28.96
C ASP A 264 -3.11 24.07 30.49
N LYS A 265 -3.38 22.91 31.11
CA LYS A 265 -3.31 22.68 32.56
C LYS A 265 -2.21 21.65 32.84
N ARG A 266 -1.87 21.43 34.10
CA ARG A 266 -0.76 20.54 34.48
C ARG A 266 -0.88 19.14 33.83
N GLU A 267 -2.00 18.46 34.05
CA GLU A 267 -2.22 17.06 33.61
C GLU A 267 -3.15 16.92 32.39
N CYS A 268 -3.86 17.98 31.98
CA CYS A 268 -4.85 17.93 30.91
C CYS A 268 -4.84 19.19 30.03
N ILE A 269 -5.54 19.11 28.89
CA ILE A 269 -5.97 20.26 28.10
C ILE A 269 -7.46 20.46 28.36
N GLU A 270 -7.83 21.64 28.84
CA GLU A 270 -9.20 22.03 29.10
C GLU A 270 -9.80 22.69 27.86
N LEU A 271 -10.93 22.17 27.37
CA LEU A 271 -11.69 22.74 26.27
C LEU A 271 -13.04 23.22 26.80
N LEU A 272 -13.39 24.47 26.51
CA LEU A 272 -14.73 25.00 26.73
C LEU A 272 -15.38 25.32 25.39
N LEU A 273 -16.50 24.66 25.14
CA LEU A 273 -17.20 24.61 23.87
C LEU A 273 -18.61 25.20 24.03
N ASP A 274 -19.04 25.95 23.02
CA ASP A 274 -20.41 26.45 22.90
C ASP A 274 -21.11 25.65 21.80
N ILE A 275 -22.10 24.84 22.20
CA ILE A 275 -22.90 23.95 21.35
C ILE A 275 -24.34 24.00 21.84
N GLU A 276 -25.20 24.67 21.09
CA GLU A 276 -26.61 24.89 21.46
C GLU A 276 -27.47 23.63 21.21
N GLU A 277 -27.06 22.79 20.24
CA GLU A 277 -27.86 21.64 19.80
C GLU A 277 -27.83 20.43 20.76
N LEU A 278 -27.00 20.45 21.82
CA LEU A 278 -26.90 19.34 22.78
C LEU A 278 -27.87 19.52 23.95
N ASP A 279 -28.63 18.46 24.28
CA ASP A 279 -29.52 18.43 25.43
C ASP A 279 -28.75 18.23 26.74
N THR A 280 -28.82 19.19 27.66
CA THR A 280 -28.09 19.16 28.94
C THR A 280 -28.53 18.05 29.90
N LYS A 281 -29.65 17.36 29.62
CA LYS A 281 -30.14 16.21 30.39
C LYS A 281 -29.49 14.88 30.00
N LEU A 282 -28.76 14.85 28.88
CA LEU A 282 -28.09 13.65 28.37
C LEU A 282 -26.61 13.64 28.71
N GLU A 283 -26.04 12.45 28.77
CA GLU A 283 -24.60 12.26 28.97
C GLU A 283 -23.84 12.28 27.65
N TYR A 284 -22.72 12.99 27.63
CA TYR A 284 -21.83 13.05 26.48
C TYR A 284 -20.38 12.80 26.86
N SER A 285 -19.62 12.33 25.90
CA SER A 285 -18.16 12.25 25.97
C SER A 285 -17.53 12.91 24.75
N LEU A 286 -16.33 13.43 24.95
CA LEU A 286 -15.45 13.85 23.89
C LEU A 286 -14.60 12.65 23.45
N VAL A 287 -14.77 12.22 22.21
CA VAL A 287 -14.00 11.13 21.61
C VAL A 287 -12.76 11.70 20.94
N ILE A 288 -11.61 11.09 21.22
CA ILE A 288 -10.29 11.44 20.67
C ILE A 288 -9.86 10.30 19.76
N ASN A 289 -9.93 10.53 18.45
CA ASN A 289 -9.54 9.58 17.43
C ASN A 289 -8.11 9.86 16.94
N ASP A 290 -7.25 8.86 17.01
CA ASP A 290 -5.94 8.87 16.38
C ASP A 290 -6.08 8.64 14.88
N VAL A 291 -5.71 9.62 14.06
CA VAL A 291 -5.96 9.60 12.62
C VAL A 291 -5.10 8.54 11.90
N GLU A 292 -3.98 8.12 12.51
CA GLU A 292 -3.06 7.15 11.88
C GLU A 292 -3.32 5.71 12.29
N THR A 293 -3.80 5.47 13.52
CA THR A 293 -4.10 4.12 14.03
C THR A 293 -5.59 3.81 14.05
N GLY A 294 -6.46 4.82 14.05
CA GLY A 294 -7.91 4.68 14.20
C GLY A 294 -8.38 4.48 15.64
N LEU A 295 -7.45 4.35 16.61
CA LEU A 295 -7.76 4.16 18.02
C LEU A 295 -8.55 5.34 18.59
N GLU A 296 -9.53 5.04 19.42
CA GLU A 296 -10.39 6.03 20.07
C GLU A 296 -10.26 5.93 21.59
N THR A 297 -10.13 7.08 22.24
CA THR A 297 -10.26 7.21 23.68
C THR A 297 -11.33 8.25 24.00
N GLU A 298 -11.93 8.14 25.17
CA GLU A 298 -13.00 9.05 25.60
C GLU A 298 -12.59 9.80 26.87
N CYS A 299 -13.12 11.02 27.00
CA CYS A 299 -13.20 11.73 28.27
C CYS A 299 -14.58 12.40 28.41
N ASP A 300 -15.01 12.65 29.64
CA ASP A 300 -16.34 13.20 29.89
C ASP A 300 -16.49 14.63 29.35
N LEU A 301 -17.69 14.93 28.85
CA LEU A 301 -18.10 16.26 28.39
C LEU A 301 -19.27 16.74 29.25
N VAL A 302 -19.01 17.69 30.14
CA VAL A 302 -19.96 18.12 31.18
C VAL A 302 -20.47 19.52 30.88
N TYR A 303 -21.77 19.75 31.06
CA TYR A 303 -22.36 21.07 30.92
C TYR A 303 -22.26 21.86 32.23
N LEU A 304 -21.60 23.01 32.18
CA LEU A 304 -21.58 24.01 33.26
C LEU A 304 -22.13 25.34 32.71
N ASN A 305 -21.25 26.30 32.39
CA ASN A 305 -21.60 27.55 31.69
C ASN A 305 -21.20 27.47 30.19
N GLY A 306 -21.35 26.27 29.62
CA GLY A 306 -20.77 25.79 28.37
C GLY A 306 -20.33 24.32 28.54
N TRP A 307 -20.05 23.63 27.45
CA TRP A 307 -19.61 22.23 27.47
C TRP A 307 -18.11 22.14 27.72
N GLU A 308 -17.72 21.60 28.86
CA GLU A 308 -16.33 21.47 29.29
C GLU A 308 -15.82 20.03 29.13
N ALA A 309 -14.64 19.87 28.53
CA ALA A 309 -13.91 18.61 28.51
C ALA A 309 -12.48 18.80 29.04
N LYS A 310 -12.06 17.89 29.91
CA LYS A 310 -10.68 17.82 30.42
C LYS A 310 -9.96 16.67 29.72
N VAL A 311 -9.28 16.97 28.63
CA VAL A 311 -8.55 15.97 27.82
C VAL A 311 -7.23 15.62 28.51
N PRO A 312 -7.06 14.40 29.06
CA PRO A 312 -5.82 14.01 29.70
C PRO A 312 -4.63 14.05 28.73
N LYS A 313 -3.49 14.59 29.15
CA LYS A 313 -2.30 14.70 28.29
C LYS A 313 -1.78 13.33 27.86
N ASN A 314 -1.84 12.32 28.72
CA ASN A 314 -1.43 10.95 28.37
C ASN A 314 -2.26 10.34 27.22
N GLN A 315 -3.56 10.68 27.10
CA GLN A 315 -4.41 10.19 26.02
C GLN A 315 -4.05 10.81 24.66
N ILE A 316 -3.54 12.04 24.63
CA ILE A 316 -3.13 12.71 23.37
C ILE A 316 -1.64 12.58 23.07
N LEU A 317 -0.79 12.38 24.09
CA LEU A 317 0.68 12.30 23.96
C LEU A 317 1.22 10.88 23.88
N ASN A 318 0.35 9.86 23.93
CA ASN A 318 0.71 8.46 23.66
C ASN A 318 1.35 8.27 22.26
N SER A 319 0.96 9.10 21.29
CA SER A 319 1.55 9.12 19.96
C SER A 319 1.62 10.55 19.41
N PHE A 320 2.62 10.83 18.56
CA PHE A 320 2.78 12.14 17.91
C PHE A 320 1.95 12.30 16.63
N SER A 321 1.01 11.38 16.36
CA SER A 321 0.11 11.46 15.20
C SER A 321 -0.92 12.59 15.35
N LYS A 322 -1.62 12.91 14.26
CA LYS A 322 -2.74 13.85 14.31
C LYS A 322 -3.92 13.23 15.05
N LYS A 323 -4.57 14.00 15.91
CA LYS A 323 -5.85 13.61 16.53
C LYS A 323 -7.02 14.33 15.87
N ARG A 324 -8.18 13.70 15.86
CA ARG A 324 -9.47 14.26 15.46
C ARG A 324 -10.46 14.04 16.58
N PHE A 325 -11.30 15.04 16.84
CA PHE A 325 -12.26 14.98 17.95
C PHE A 325 -13.68 14.79 17.44
N PHE A 326 -14.50 14.10 18.23
CA PHE A 326 -15.94 13.92 18.04
C PHE A 326 -16.66 14.04 19.38
N ILE A 327 -17.98 14.15 19.37
CA ILE A 327 -18.80 14.08 20.58
C ILE A 327 -19.69 12.85 20.48
N LEU A 328 -19.73 12.03 21.51
CA LEU A 328 -20.57 10.83 21.58
C LEU A 328 -21.64 11.02 22.64
N CYS A 329 -22.90 10.85 22.26
CA CYS A 329 -24.03 10.77 23.19
C CYS A 329 -24.12 9.35 23.78
N LYS A 330 -24.12 9.24 25.11
CA LYS A 330 -24.18 7.99 25.86
C LYS A 330 -25.62 7.66 26.25
N ASN A 331 -26.32 6.97 25.38
CA ASN A 331 -27.66 6.44 25.64
C ASN A 331 -27.86 5.11 24.89
N SER A 332 -29.09 4.56 24.92
CA SER A 332 -29.43 3.32 24.20
C SER A 332 -29.41 3.44 22.66
N GLN A 333 -29.31 4.65 22.12
CA GLN A 333 -29.26 4.95 20.69
C GLN A 333 -28.08 5.90 20.39
N PRO A 334 -26.83 5.42 20.59
CA PRO A 334 -25.66 6.29 20.66
C PRO A 334 -25.41 6.99 19.33
N ILE A 335 -25.21 8.31 19.37
CA ILE A 335 -24.89 9.12 18.20
C ILE A 335 -23.52 9.75 18.36
N LYS A 336 -22.66 9.55 17.35
CA LYS A 336 -21.36 10.18 17.23
C LYS A 336 -21.40 11.39 16.31
N TYR A 337 -21.21 12.56 16.89
CA TYR A 337 -21.25 13.85 16.24
C TYR A 337 -19.88 14.32 15.78
N GLN A 338 -19.82 14.81 14.55
CA GLN A 338 -18.69 15.56 14.02
C GLN A 338 -18.84 17.05 14.33
N PHE A 339 -17.74 17.68 14.76
CA PHE A 339 -17.67 19.14 14.88
C PHE A 339 -17.86 19.83 13.52
N ASN A 340 -18.68 20.89 13.50
CA ASN A 340 -18.71 21.91 12.48
C ASN A 340 -18.27 23.24 13.12
N LEU A 341 -16.96 23.46 13.18
CA LEU A 341 -16.40 24.66 13.79
C LEU A 341 -16.84 25.89 13.00
N LEU A 342 -17.46 26.86 13.67
CA LEU A 342 -17.87 28.12 13.04
C LEU A 342 -16.66 29.03 12.82
N ASP A 343 -15.84 29.18 13.87
CA ASP A 343 -14.70 30.08 13.87
C ASP A 343 -13.36 29.45 13.49
N SER A 344 -12.41 30.30 13.08
CA SER A 344 -11.01 29.92 12.95
C SER A 344 -10.32 29.94 14.32
N LEU A 345 -9.54 28.90 14.62
CA LEU A 345 -8.83 28.79 15.90
C LEU A 345 -7.61 29.72 16.06
N LYS A 346 -7.07 30.29 14.95
CA LYS A 346 -5.87 31.17 14.90
C LYS A 346 -4.79 30.78 15.93
N ASP A 347 -4.58 31.59 16.97
CA ASP A 347 -3.57 31.39 18.02
C ASP A 347 -4.15 30.80 19.32
N LYS A 348 -5.48 30.72 19.47
CA LYS A 348 -6.17 30.24 20.68
C LYS A 348 -5.92 28.77 21.02
N GLY A 349 -5.24 28.02 20.15
CA GLY A 349 -5.00 26.59 20.28
C GLY A 349 -3.55 26.16 20.12
N LYS A 350 -2.58 27.08 20.30
CA LYS A 350 -1.15 26.79 20.14
C LYS A 350 -0.44 26.82 21.50
N PHE A 351 0.09 25.68 21.92
CA PHE A 351 0.80 25.53 23.19
C PHE A 351 2.20 24.97 22.96
N LYS A 352 3.15 25.36 23.82
CA LYS A 352 4.42 24.67 24.00
C LYS A 352 4.38 24.02 25.37
N ILE A 353 4.56 22.71 25.42
CA ILE A 353 4.58 21.97 26.68
C ILE A 353 5.85 21.13 26.77
N THR A 354 6.32 20.92 27.99
CA THR A 354 7.40 19.97 28.25
C THR A 354 6.79 18.58 28.42
N TYR A 355 7.24 17.62 27.62
CA TYR A 355 6.84 16.23 27.73
C TYR A 355 8.05 15.34 27.43
N SER A 356 8.33 14.37 28.30
CA SER A 356 9.49 13.47 28.17
C SER A 356 10.81 14.23 27.90
N SER A 357 11.12 15.23 28.72
CA SER A 357 12.36 16.02 28.64
C SER A 357 12.55 16.81 27.33
N GLN A 358 11.48 17.07 26.57
CA GLN A 358 11.52 17.89 25.35
C GLN A 358 10.35 18.86 25.27
N VAL A 359 10.56 20.02 24.64
CA VAL A 359 9.54 21.04 24.41
C VAL A 359 8.80 20.72 23.11
N ILE A 360 7.58 20.18 23.24
CA ILE A 360 6.71 19.86 22.10
C ILE A 360 5.69 20.98 21.85
N LYS A 361 5.25 21.10 20.59
CA LYS A 361 4.23 22.06 20.17
C LYS A 361 2.91 21.37 19.88
N LEU A 362 1.87 21.74 20.62
CA LEU A 362 0.47 21.39 20.35
C LEU A 362 -0.17 22.48 19.50
N THR A 363 -0.97 22.10 18.51
CA THR A 363 -1.71 23.03 17.66
C THR A 363 -3.08 22.46 17.33
N PHE A 364 -4.12 22.97 18.00
CA PHE A 364 -5.50 22.75 17.60
C PHE A 364 -5.82 23.57 16.34
N TYR A 365 -6.54 22.97 15.42
CA TYR A 365 -6.85 23.57 14.13
C TYR A 365 -8.20 23.09 13.59
N LYS A 366 -8.82 23.94 12.77
CA LYS A 366 -10.01 23.60 11.99
C LYS A 366 -9.56 22.84 10.75
N ARG A 367 -10.05 21.60 10.62
CA ARG A 367 -9.79 20.72 9.48
C ARG A 367 -10.57 21.20 8.25
N THR A 368 -10.25 20.65 7.08
CA THR A 368 -10.92 20.98 5.80
C THR A 368 -12.40 20.61 5.77
N ASP A 369 -12.81 19.65 6.59
CA ASP A 369 -14.20 19.22 6.81
C ASP A 369 -14.88 19.96 7.97
N ASN A 370 -14.29 21.07 8.43
CA ASN A 370 -14.67 21.89 9.59
C ASN A 370 -14.57 21.20 10.96
N SER A 371 -14.07 19.96 11.05
CA SER A 371 -13.90 19.29 12.35
C SER A 371 -12.71 19.83 13.14
N LEU A 372 -12.71 19.58 14.46
CA LEU A 372 -11.60 19.90 15.34
C LEU A 372 -10.49 18.86 15.19
N GLY A 373 -9.27 19.34 14.95
CA GLY A 373 -8.07 18.50 14.92
C GLY A 373 -6.99 19.03 15.85
N LEU A 374 -6.12 18.12 16.29
CA LEU A 374 -4.90 18.45 17.04
C LEU A 374 -3.68 17.94 16.26
N LYS A 375 -2.69 18.81 16.10
CA LYS A 375 -1.37 18.48 15.58
C LYS A 375 -0.34 18.58 16.69
N ILE A 376 0.43 17.53 16.88
CA ILE A 376 1.52 17.44 17.84
C ILE A 376 2.83 17.48 17.06
N LYS A 377 3.75 18.37 17.42
CA LYS A 377 5.06 18.50 16.77
C LYS A 377 6.17 18.43 17.80
N GLN A 378 7.08 17.49 17.61
CA GLN A 378 8.33 17.42 18.35
C GLN A 378 9.30 18.54 17.93
N PRO A 379 10.27 18.89 18.79
CA PRO A 379 11.36 19.78 18.41
C PRO A 379 12.13 19.18 17.23
N LYS A 380 12.52 20.03 16.27
CA LYS A 380 13.32 19.59 15.13
C LYS A 380 14.81 19.70 15.48
N ILE A 381 15.53 18.60 15.42
CA ILE A 381 16.99 18.60 15.45
C ILE A 381 17.49 18.81 14.02
N LYS A 382 18.08 19.97 13.72
CA LYS A 382 18.90 20.09 12.51
C LYS A 382 20.27 19.51 12.80
N ARG A 383 20.76 18.65 11.91
CA ARG A 383 22.05 17.98 12.05
C ARG A 383 22.61 17.68 10.67
N LEU A 384 23.91 17.80 10.52
CA LEU A 384 24.58 17.51 9.25
C LEU A 384 26.08 17.29 9.49
N ILE A 385 26.64 16.28 8.85
CA ILE A 385 28.09 16.14 8.66
C ILE A 385 28.47 17.04 7.48
N THR A 386 29.38 17.96 7.70
CA THR A 386 29.81 18.97 6.72
C THR A 386 31.13 18.62 6.06
N ASN A 387 31.93 17.74 6.64
CA ASN A 387 33.18 17.26 6.05
C ASN A 387 33.55 15.86 6.58
N VAL A 388 34.16 15.07 5.69
CA VAL A 388 34.77 13.77 5.95
C VAL A 388 36.16 13.85 5.31
N ASN A 389 37.22 13.63 6.09
CA ASN A 389 38.59 13.61 5.61
C ASN A 389 39.52 12.98 6.67
N ASP A 390 40.51 12.19 6.26
CA ASP A 390 41.46 11.51 7.16
C ASP A 390 40.75 10.72 8.29
N PHE A 391 39.65 10.06 7.92
CA PHE A 391 38.73 9.33 8.80
C PHE A 391 38.15 10.18 9.95
N LYS A 392 38.19 11.51 9.83
CA LYS A 392 37.56 12.48 10.74
C LYS A 392 36.24 12.94 10.19
N VAL A 393 35.25 13.08 11.06
CA VAL A 393 33.93 13.61 10.74
C VAL A 393 33.70 14.94 11.43
N LYS A 394 33.38 15.98 10.65
CA LYS A 394 33.01 17.31 11.15
C LYS A 394 31.54 17.55 10.89
N GLY A 395 30.82 18.06 11.88
CA GLY A 395 29.39 18.31 11.73
C GLY A 395 28.84 19.28 12.76
N PHE A 396 27.53 19.47 12.70
CA PHE A 396 26.80 20.28 13.66
C PHE A 396 25.46 19.64 14.02
N VAL A 397 24.92 20.06 15.16
CA VAL A 397 23.57 19.78 15.65
C VAL A 397 23.00 21.06 16.25
N THR A 398 21.72 21.38 16.03
CA THR A 398 21.12 22.60 16.59
C THR A 398 19.82 22.30 17.34
N SER A 399 19.36 23.30 18.10
CA SER A 399 18.09 23.26 18.84
C SER A 399 18.10 22.26 20.01
N LEU A 400 19.30 21.95 20.53
CA LEU A 400 19.47 21.14 21.73
C LEU A 400 18.84 21.80 22.96
N ASN A 401 18.72 23.13 22.99
CA ASN A 401 18.01 23.88 24.03
C ASN A 401 16.51 23.55 24.18
N GLN A 402 15.90 22.85 23.21
CA GLN A 402 14.53 22.35 23.32
C GLN A 402 14.44 21.00 24.06
N PHE A 403 15.58 20.43 24.44
CA PHE A 403 15.71 19.21 25.23
C PHE A 403 16.20 19.58 26.63
N ILE A 404 15.35 19.40 27.64
CA ILE A 404 15.55 19.90 29.00
C ILE A 404 16.39 18.90 29.79
N ASN A 405 17.48 19.35 30.41
CA ASN A 405 18.40 18.52 31.19
C ASN A 405 18.89 17.29 30.41
N CYS A 406 19.27 17.50 29.15
CA CYS A 406 19.69 16.46 28.23
C CYS A 406 21.11 16.70 27.71
N GLN A 407 21.81 15.62 27.38
CA GLN A 407 23.11 15.62 26.70
C GLN A 407 22.98 14.97 25.32
N ALA A 408 23.57 15.59 24.30
CA ALA A 408 23.65 15.04 22.96
C ALA A 408 24.94 14.23 22.77
N TYR A 409 24.83 13.16 22.00
CA TYR A 409 25.92 12.27 21.64
C TYR A 409 25.89 11.97 20.13
N LEU A 410 27.06 11.79 19.53
CA LEU A 410 27.20 11.05 18.28
C LEU A 410 27.46 9.59 18.62
N PHE A 411 26.56 8.72 18.21
CA PHE A 411 26.69 7.27 18.34
C PHE A 411 27.26 6.70 17.05
N ILE A 412 28.24 5.82 17.19
CA ILE A 412 28.69 4.89 16.17
C ILE A 412 28.21 3.51 16.63
N GLU A 413 27.20 2.97 15.98
CA GLU A 413 26.49 1.79 16.46
C GLU A 413 26.50 0.69 15.40
N ASP A 414 26.98 -0.51 15.75
CA ASP A 414 26.89 -1.68 14.88
C ASP A 414 25.42 -2.06 14.68
N ARG A 415 25.02 -2.25 13.42
CA ARG A 415 23.63 -2.48 13.04
C ARG A 415 23.06 -3.80 13.56
N ASN A 416 23.91 -4.80 13.78
CA ASN A 416 23.49 -6.14 14.18
C ASN A 416 23.54 -6.33 15.70
N SER A 417 24.65 -5.98 16.35
CA SER A 417 24.80 -6.14 17.82
C SER A 417 24.14 -5.02 18.61
N LEU A 418 23.93 -3.84 17.99
CA LEU A 418 23.53 -2.59 18.65
C LEU A 418 24.55 -2.07 19.67
N GLU A 419 25.73 -2.67 19.75
CA GLU A 419 26.87 -2.14 20.50
C GLU A 419 27.28 -0.79 19.92
N SER A 420 27.54 0.18 20.79
CA SER A 420 27.76 1.56 20.37
C SER A 420 28.86 2.27 21.12
N ILE A 421 29.62 3.07 20.39
CA ILE A 421 30.52 4.09 20.94
C ILE A 421 29.74 5.40 21.01
N ALA A 422 29.61 5.96 22.21
CA ALA A 422 28.87 7.19 22.46
C ALA A 422 29.82 8.36 22.73
N VAL A 423 29.94 9.28 21.77
CA VAL A 423 30.81 10.46 21.88
C VAL A 423 29.97 11.69 22.25
N PRO A 424 30.18 12.34 23.41
CA PRO A 424 29.48 13.57 23.75
C PRO A 424 29.74 14.66 22.71
N ILE A 425 28.70 15.39 22.30
CA ILE A 425 28.82 16.48 21.32
C ILE A 425 28.11 17.75 21.80
N GLN A 426 28.58 18.88 21.27
CA GLN A 426 27.92 20.18 21.37
C GLN A 426 27.38 20.60 19.99
N ASP A 427 26.98 21.87 19.84
CA ASP A 427 26.38 22.38 18.61
C ASP A 427 27.26 22.17 17.37
N ASN A 428 28.59 22.33 17.49
CA ASN A 428 29.55 21.94 16.46
C ASN A 428 30.49 20.86 17.04
N PHE A 429 30.90 19.91 16.20
CA PHE A 429 31.79 18.84 16.62
C PHE A 429 32.75 18.41 15.50
N ILE A 430 33.91 17.91 15.91
CA ILE A 430 34.89 17.22 15.07
C ILE A 430 35.27 15.96 15.83
N ILE A 431 35.14 14.80 15.20
CA ILE A 431 35.41 13.49 15.81
C ILE A 431 36.37 12.74 14.92
N ASP A 432 37.51 12.33 15.47
CA ASP A 432 38.48 11.46 14.81
C ASP A 432 38.15 10.01 15.09
N LEU A 433 37.66 9.28 14.08
CA LEU A 433 37.22 7.90 14.27
C LEU A 433 38.39 6.96 14.58
N LYS A 434 39.63 7.34 14.26
CA LYS A 434 40.84 6.55 14.55
C LYS A 434 41.14 6.46 16.05
N GLN A 435 40.58 7.35 16.86
CA GLN A 435 40.77 7.35 18.31
C GLN A 435 39.92 6.29 19.02
N PHE A 436 38.98 5.66 18.32
CA PHE A 436 38.07 4.68 18.91
C PHE A 436 38.37 3.28 18.39
N ASN A 437 38.23 2.29 19.27
CA ASN A 437 38.33 0.88 18.89
C ASN A 437 37.04 0.45 18.15
N LEU A 438 36.99 0.69 16.84
CA LEU A 438 35.86 0.26 16.02
C LEU A 438 35.76 -1.27 15.93
N ILE A 439 36.87 -1.99 16.11
CA ILE A 439 36.88 -3.46 16.07
C ILE A 439 36.02 -4.04 17.21
N SER A 440 36.09 -3.45 18.41
CA SER A 440 35.41 -4.00 19.60
C SER A 440 33.88 -3.96 19.55
N ILE A 441 33.29 -3.19 18.63
CA ILE A 441 31.82 -3.12 18.48
C ILE A 441 31.29 -3.95 17.30
N LYS A 442 32.16 -4.53 16.46
CA LYS A 442 31.76 -5.32 15.29
C LYS A 442 31.01 -6.58 15.73
N ALA A 443 29.82 -6.81 15.18
CA ALA A 443 29.09 -8.05 15.40
C ALA A 443 29.56 -9.21 14.50
N LYS A 444 30.08 -8.88 13.32
CA LYS A 444 30.52 -9.81 12.26
C LYS A 444 31.74 -9.24 11.56
N ASP A 445 32.48 -10.11 10.86
CA ASP A 445 33.62 -9.69 10.03
C ASP A 445 33.21 -8.63 9.01
N LYS A 446 32.08 -8.87 8.32
CA LYS A 446 31.43 -7.91 7.43
C LYS A 446 30.18 -7.33 8.10
N THR A 447 30.19 -6.02 8.37
CA THR A 447 29.11 -5.34 9.10
C THR A 447 28.99 -3.87 8.70
N VAL A 448 27.96 -3.22 9.22
CA VAL A 448 27.70 -1.79 9.01
C VAL A 448 27.49 -1.12 10.36
N MET A 449 28.16 0.00 10.57
CA MET A 449 27.98 0.88 11.71
C MET A 449 27.24 2.14 11.28
N ASP A 450 26.09 2.40 11.88
CA ASP A 450 25.26 3.57 11.60
C ASP A 450 25.61 4.73 12.54
N PHE A 451 25.60 5.95 12.01
CA PHE A 451 25.76 7.15 12.83
C PHE A 451 24.41 7.70 13.29
N PHE A 452 24.27 7.94 14.59
CA PHE A 452 23.08 8.57 15.17
C PHE A 452 23.42 9.77 16.03
N ILE A 453 22.58 10.80 15.95
CA ILE A 453 22.49 11.80 17.01
C ILE A 453 21.53 11.26 18.06
N VAL A 454 22.05 11.04 19.26
CA VAL A 454 21.29 10.54 20.40
C VAL A 454 21.23 11.61 21.47
N VAL A 455 20.03 11.97 21.91
CA VAL A 455 19.81 12.88 23.04
C VAL A 455 19.31 12.06 24.22
N LYS A 456 20.07 12.09 25.32
CA LYS A 456 19.73 11.39 26.56
C LYS A 456 19.40 12.39 27.66
N ASP A 457 18.44 12.05 28.52
CA ASP A 457 18.17 12.82 29.73
C ASP A 457 19.14 12.49 30.88
N LYS A 458 18.98 13.16 32.02
CA LYS A 458 19.75 12.93 33.24
C LYS A 458 19.73 11.48 33.76
N ASN A 459 18.68 10.70 33.43
CA ASN A 459 18.53 9.30 33.82
C ASN A 459 19.08 8.35 32.74
N LYS A 460 19.83 8.87 31.77
CA LYS A 460 20.36 8.16 30.60
C LYS A 460 19.27 7.58 29.66
N LYS A 461 18.00 7.99 29.81
CA LYS A 461 16.92 7.57 28.91
C LYS A 461 17.06 8.27 27.57
N ILE A 462 16.96 7.51 26.48
CA ILE A 462 17.00 8.05 25.11
C ILE A 462 15.69 8.81 24.85
N ILE A 463 15.81 10.13 24.65
CA ILE A 463 14.70 11.02 24.29
C ILE A 463 14.59 11.13 22.77
N ARG A 464 15.74 11.11 22.09
CA ARG A 464 15.83 11.21 20.64
C ARG A 464 16.96 10.33 20.11
N LYS A 465 16.73 9.67 18.98
CA LYS A 465 17.75 8.96 18.20
C LYS A 465 17.44 9.15 16.73
N GLU A 466 18.33 9.82 15.99
CA GLU A 466 18.12 10.06 14.56
C GLU A 466 19.42 9.93 13.75
N LYS A 467 19.36 9.27 12.58
CA LYS A 467 20.51 9.15 11.67
C LYS A 467 20.97 10.50 11.14
N ILE A 468 22.28 10.73 11.02
CA ILE A 468 22.85 12.00 10.54
C ILE A 468 23.26 11.92 9.06
N LYS A 469 22.92 12.96 8.29
CA LYS A 469 23.24 13.05 6.86
C LYS A 469 24.61 13.67 6.58
N TYR A 470 25.19 13.35 5.43
CA TYR A 470 26.39 14.01 4.90
C TYR A 470 26.04 15.06 3.83
N LYS A 471 26.59 16.27 3.97
CA LYS A 471 26.31 17.42 3.09
C LYS A 471 26.68 17.17 1.64
N TYR A 472 27.81 16.51 1.40
CA TYR A 472 28.35 16.25 0.06
C TYR A 472 28.15 14.78 -0.33
N SER A 473 27.07 14.16 0.18
CA SER A 473 26.70 12.79 -0.19
C SER A 473 26.44 12.73 -1.70
N ASP A 474 27.27 11.97 -2.40
CA ASP A 474 26.97 11.40 -3.71
C ASP A 474 26.82 9.89 -3.51
N TYR A 475 25.57 9.41 -3.43
CA TYR A 475 25.30 8.04 -3.04
C TYR A 475 25.67 7.08 -4.18
N LYS A 476 26.75 6.34 -3.95
CA LYS A 476 27.20 5.23 -4.79
C LYS A 476 27.38 4.00 -3.91
N LYS A 477 26.70 2.91 -4.27
CA LYS A 477 26.66 1.71 -3.44
C LYS A 477 27.98 0.95 -3.44
N ASP A 478 28.80 1.15 -4.45
CA ASP A 478 30.10 0.54 -4.72
C ASP A 478 31.26 1.54 -4.58
N ASN A 479 31.06 2.63 -3.82
CA ASN A 479 32.09 3.60 -3.51
C ASN A 479 32.12 3.95 -2.00
N TYR A 480 33.12 4.73 -1.61
CA TYR A 480 33.35 5.26 -0.27
C TYR A 480 33.99 6.65 -0.32
N TYR A 481 33.78 7.43 0.73
CA TYR A 481 34.35 8.77 0.89
C TYR A 481 35.72 8.77 1.55
N ASP A 482 35.98 7.78 2.39
CA ASP A 482 37.25 7.62 3.10
C ASP A 482 37.45 6.17 3.51
N TYR A 483 38.71 5.77 3.70
CA TYR A 483 39.10 4.38 3.93
C TYR A 483 40.21 4.26 4.99
N LEU A 484 40.06 3.28 5.87
CA LEU A 484 41.03 2.95 6.91
C LEU A 484 41.19 1.42 6.98
N ALA A 485 42.43 0.96 7.00
CA ALA A 485 42.77 -0.43 7.31
C ALA A 485 43.63 -0.49 8.57
N ILE A 486 43.28 -1.39 9.49
CA ILE A 486 44.01 -1.62 10.74
C ILE A 486 44.13 -3.12 11.00
N SER A 487 45.26 -3.56 11.56
CA SER A 487 45.42 -4.95 11.98
C SER A 487 45.01 -5.11 13.44
N ASP A 488 44.35 -6.22 13.77
CA ASP A 488 44.16 -6.65 15.16
C ASP A 488 45.42 -7.34 15.73
N VAL A 489 45.33 -7.82 16.97
CA VAL A 489 46.42 -8.53 17.67
C VAL A 489 46.78 -9.87 17.02
N ASP A 490 45.84 -10.47 16.29
CA ASP A 490 46.02 -11.74 15.57
C ASP A 490 46.49 -11.52 14.12
N LEU A 491 46.76 -10.26 13.75
CA LEU A 491 47.15 -9.79 12.42
C LEU A 491 46.07 -10.01 11.35
N ASN A 492 44.80 -10.11 11.74
CA ASN A 492 43.69 -9.98 10.80
C ASN A 492 43.57 -8.52 10.37
N GLN A 493 43.34 -8.28 9.08
CA GLN A 493 43.17 -6.94 8.55
C GLN A 493 41.69 -6.53 8.64
N HIS A 494 41.39 -5.41 9.30
CA HIS A 494 40.06 -4.83 9.39
C HIS A 494 40.00 -3.58 8.52
N HIS A 495 39.10 -3.60 7.55
CA HIS A 495 38.86 -2.49 6.63
C HIS A 495 37.60 -1.75 7.07
N PHE A 496 37.67 -0.42 7.06
CA PHE A 496 36.57 0.48 7.41
C PHE A 496 36.42 1.52 6.30
N LEU A 497 35.19 1.72 5.83
CA LEU A 497 34.86 2.59 4.71
C LEU A 497 33.75 3.55 5.12
N ILE A 498 34.00 4.86 5.08
CA ILE A 498 32.95 5.85 5.31
C ILE A 498 32.11 5.94 4.04
N THR A 499 30.81 5.68 4.16
CA THR A 499 29.86 5.64 3.05
C THR A 499 28.55 6.30 3.46
N THR A 500 27.57 6.33 2.56
CA THR A 500 26.21 6.83 2.83
C THR A 500 25.14 5.80 2.47
N THR A 501 23.94 6.01 3.00
CA THR A 501 22.72 5.33 2.57
C THR A 501 22.07 6.06 1.39
N PRO A 502 21.08 5.48 0.68
CA PRO A 502 20.28 6.21 -0.33
C PRO A 502 19.56 7.46 0.19
N PHE A 503 19.50 7.65 1.51
CA PHE A 503 18.94 8.82 2.17
C PHE A 503 20.01 9.79 2.70
N ASP A 504 21.24 9.69 2.18
CA ASP A 504 22.42 10.48 2.53
C ASP A 504 22.92 10.31 3.97
N ASN A 505 22.37 9.37 4.74
CA ASN A 505 22.84 9.12 6.11
C ASN A 505 24.25 8.54 6.07
N LEU A 506 25.18 9.12 6.84
CA LEU A 506 26.54 8.62 7.00
C LEU A 506 26.52 7.27 7.73
N LYS A 507 27.37 6.36 7.28
CA LYS A 507 27.62 5.05 7.91
C LYS A 507 29.09 4.66 7.69
N VAL A 508 29.57 3.70 8.46
CA VAL A 508 30.83 3.01 8.19
C VAL A 508 30.48 1.58 7.81
N GLU A 509 30.98 1.12 6.66
CA GLU A 509 30.96 -0.28 6.30
C GLU A 509 32.30 -0.90 6.68
N SER A 510 32.29 -2.14 7.15
CA SER A 510 33.52 -2.85 7.49
C SER A 510 33.49 -4.26 6.92
N PHE A 511 34.67 -4.76 6.55
CA PHE A 511 34.95 -6.18 6.33
C PHE A 511 36.32 -6.52 6.92
N SER A 512 36.54 -7.79 7.26
CA SER A 512 37.85 -8.28 7.73
C SER A 512 38.50 -9.17 6.67
N ILE A 513 39.82 -9.31 6.69
CA ILE A 513 40.56 -10.34 5.95
C ILE A 513 41.41 -11.10 6.97
N PRO A 514 41.02 -12.33 7.32
CA PRO A 514 41.82 -13.20 8.17
C PRO A 514 43.27 -13.34 7.69
N LYS A 515 44.23 -13.38 8.64
CA LYS A 515 45.66 -13.59 8.35
C LYS A 515 45.94 -14.83 7.50
N THR A 516 45.09 -15.86 7.62
CA THR A 516 45.20 -17.14 6.90
C THR A 516 44.93 -17.05 5.40
N ILE A 517 44.39 -15.92 4.93
CA ILE A 517 44.14 -15.64 3.51
C ILE A 517 45.38 -14.99 2.91
N SER A 518 45.98 -15.66 1.93
CA SER A 518 47.08 -15.09 1.16
C SER A 518 46.51 -14.10 0.13
N LEU A 519 46.86 -12.83 0.25
CA LEU A 519 46.52 -11.83 -0.75
C LEU A 519 47.40 -12.05 -1.99
N PRO A 520 46.80 -12.29 -3.17
CA PRO A 520 47.56 -12.47 -4.39
C PRO A 520 48.30 -11.18 -4.77
N THR A 521 49.57 -11.29 -5.17
CA THR A 521 50.39 -10.16 -5.63
C THR A 521 49.87 -9.56 -6.94
N LYS A 522 49.24 -10.38 -7.79
CA LYS A 522 48.53 -9.97 -9.00
C LYS A 522 47.24 -10.78 -9.11
N ILE A 523 46.13 -10.10 -9.35
CA ILE A 523 44.81 -10.73 -9.52
C ILE A 523 44.52 -10.85 -11.00
N GLN A 524 44.25 -12.07 -11.45
CA GLN A 524 43.79 -12.36 -12.80
C GLN A 524 42.44 -13.06 -12.70
N LYS A 525 41.45 -12.52 -13.40
CA LYS A 525 40.10 -13.11 -13.48
C LYS A 525 40.11 -14.28 -14.47
N ASP A 526 39.44 -15.36 -14.09
CA ASP A 526 39.23 -16.55 -14.92
C ASP A 526 37.81 -16.56 -15.47
N SER A 527 37.69 -16.50 -16.79
CA SER A 527 36.40 -16.50 -17.52
C SER A 527 35.54 -17.74 -17.25
N ASN A 528 36.13 -18.86 -16.80
CA ASN A 528 35.39 -20.07 -16.48
C ASN A 528 34.88 -20.13 -15.01
N THR A 529 35.42 -19.30 -14.12
CA THR A 529 35.04 -19.28 -12.69
C THR A 529 33.90 -18.30 -12.44
N TRP A 530 32.74 -18.80 -12.01
CA TRP A 530 31.52 -18.01 -11.79
C TRP A 530 31.08 -18.10 -10.33
N LEU A 531 30.83 -16.96 -9.69
CA LEU A 531 30.40 -16.89 -8.29
C LEU A 531 28.98 -16.33 -8.18
N ILE A 532 28.11 -17.08 -7.49
CA ILE A 532 26.67 -16.81 -7.40
C ILE A 532 26.27 -16.71 -5.93
N GLY A 533 25.37 -15.80 -5.60
CA GLY A 533 24.74 -15.77 -4.28
C GLY A 533 23.41 -15.04 -4.26
N GLU A 534 22.77 -15.05 -3.10
CA GLU A 534 21.52 -14.34 -2.84
C GLU A 534 21.72 -13.38 -1.68
N ARG A 535 20.84 -13.35 -0.67
CA ARG A 535 21.21 -12.80 0.64
C ARG A 535 22.12 -13.80 1.34
N TYR A 536 22.99 -13.30 2.21
CA TYR A 536 23.99 -14.09 2.93
C TYR A 536 23.40 -15.35 3.59
N ASN A 537 22.15 -15.29 4.05
CA ASN A 537 21.52 -16.31 4.87
C ASN A 537 20.40 -17.10 4.19
N THR A 538 20.25 -17.03 2.86
CA THR A 538 19.17 -17.74 2.12
C THR A 538 19.67 -18.39 0.84
N ALA A 539 19.05 -19.52 0.47
CA ALA A 539 19.21 -20.12 -0.85
C ALA A 539 17.86 -20.65 -1.37
N GLN A 540 16.99 -19.74 -1.79
CA GLN A 540 15.60 -20.06 -2.17
C GLN A 540 15.09 -19.31 -3.42
N ASP A 541 15.95 -18.57 -4.10
CA ASP A 541 15.57 -17.65 -5.19
C ASP A 541 16.30 -18.02 -6.50
N ASN A 542 16.40 -17.07 -7.43
CA ASN A 542 17.00 -17.28 -8.76
C ASN A 542 18.44 -17.78 -8.72
N GLY A 543 19.22 -17.37 -7.71
CA GLY A 543 20.64 -17.70 -7.61
C GLY A 543 20.86 -19.20 -7.45
N ILE A 544 20.19 -19.82 -6.48
CA ILE A 544 20.37 -21.26 -6.21
C ILE A 544 19.86 -22.13 -7.36
N VAL A 545 18.78 -21.70 -8.04
CA VAL A 545 18.21 -22.45 -9.18
C VAL A 545 19.16 -22.41 -10.38
N LEU A 546 19.69 -21.22 -10.70
CA LEU A 546 20.68 -21.07 -11.78
C LEU A 546 21.97 -21.84 -11.47
N TYR A 547 22.47 -21.78 -10.23
CA TYR A 547 23.65 -22.54 -9.80
C TYR A 547 23.49 -24.04 -10.06
N LYS A 548 22.39 -24.64 -9.58
CA LYS A 548 22.11 -26.07 -9.78
C LYS A 548 21.99 -26.42 -11.26
N TRP A 549 21.39 -25.53 -12.05
CA TRP A 549 21.29 -25.72 -13.49
C TRP A 549 22.66 -25.69 -14.17
N LEU A 550 23.53 -24.73 -13.83
CA LEU A 550 24.88 -24.63 -14.37
C LEU A 550 25.72 -25.86 -14.05
N ARG A 551 25.72 -26.30 -12.78
CA ARG A 551 26.44 -27.51 -12.31
C ARG A 551 26.03 -28.76 -13.07
N LYS A 552 24.75 -28.87 -13.44
CA LYS A 552 24.20 -30.04 -14.13
C LYS A 552 24.38 -29.99 -15.65
N ASN A 553 24.35 -28.82 -16.27
CA ASN A 553 24.17 -28.68 -17.72
C ASN A 553 25.36 -28.04 -18.44
N THR A 554 26.42 -27.65 -17.73
CA THR A 554 27.54 -26.88 -18.31
C THR A 554 28.88 -27.29 -17.69
N ASN A 555 29.98 -26.94 -18.36
CA ASN A 555 31.35 -27.10 -17.85
C ASN A 555 31.89 -25.85 -17.12
N ILE A 556 31.02 -24.88 -16.82
CA ILE A 556 31.39 -23.70 -16.04
C ILE A 556 31.74 -24.13 -14.61
N ASP A 557 32.84 -23.58 -14.09
CA ASP A 557 33.20 -23.76 -12.69
C ASP A 557 32.38 -22.81 -11.81
N ALA A 558 31.12 -23.19 -11.61
CA ALA A 558 30.14 -22.41 -10.85
C ALA A 558 30.27 -22.70 -9.36
N TYR A 559 30.28 -21.64 -8.56
CA TYR A 559 30.31 -21.66 -7.10
C TYR A 559 29.12 -20.88 -6.53
N TYR A 560 28.60 -21.36 -5.40
CA TYR A 560 27.52 -20.69 -4.67
C TYR A 560 27.97 -20.36 -3.25
N VAL A 561 27.71 -19.13 -2.78
CA VAL A 561 28.10 -18.69 -1.44
C VAL A 561 26.90 -18.51 -0.52
N ILE A 562 27.04 -18.96 0.73
CA ILE A 562 26.04 -18.83 1.79
C ILE A 562 26.69 -18.86 3.20
N GLU A 563 26.10 -18.18 4.17
CA GLU A 563 26.53 -18.24 5.57
C GLU A 563 26.30 -19.64 6.14
N LYS A 564 27.33 -20.18 6.81
CA LYS A 564 27.33 -21.54 7.39
C LYS A 564 26.21 -21.78 8.41
N ASN A 565 25.77 -20.74 9.11
CA ASN A 565 24.69 -20.80 10.10
C ASN A 565 23.29 -20.60 9.49
N SER A 566 23.17 -20.49 8.17
CA SER A 566 21.87 -20.45 7.50
C SER A 566 21.15 -21.79 7.61
N VAL A 567 19.84 -21.75 7.79
CA VAL A 567 18.98 -22.94 7.75
C VAL A 567 19.05 -23.66 6.39
N ASP A 568 19.28 -22.93 5.30
CA ASP A 568 19.36 -23.53 3.97
C ASP A 568 20.74 -24.14 3.67
N TYR A 569 21.79 -23.78 4.42
CA TYR A 569 23.13 -24.33 4.26
C TYR A 569 23.15 -25.85 4.43
N GLU A 570 22.41 -26.36 5.41
CA GLU A 570 22.33 -27.80 5.72
C GLU A 570 21.87 -28.65 4.53
N LYS A 571 21.03 -28.09 3.65
CA LYS A 571 20.53 -28.77 2.45
C LYS A 571 21.55 -28.75 1.30
N LEU A 572 22.62 -27.96 1.42
CA LEU A 572 23.60 -27.69 0.36
C LEU A 572 25.01 -28.22 0.67
N LYS A 573 25.38 -28.38 1.95
CA LYS A 573 26.75 -28.69 2.42
C LYS A 573 27.44 -29.93 1.81
N GLY A 574 26.72 -30.79 1.09
CA GLY A 574 27.29 -31.95 0.40
C GLY A 574 27.94 -31.65 -0.96
N ASP A 575 27.73 -30.46 -1.52
CA ASP A 575 28.30 -30.06 -2.81
C ASP A 575 29.61 -29.24 -2.59
N PRO A 576 30.76 -29.67 -3.13
CA PRO A 576 32.06 -29.04 -2.89
C PRO A 576 32.19 -27.61 -3.46
N ASN A 577 31.26 -27.19 -4.32
CA ASN A 577 31.24 -25.84 -4.87
C ASN A 577 30.33 -24.87 -4.08
N ILE A 578 29.81 -25.32 -2.92
CA ILE A 578 29.18 -24.46 -1.92
C ILE A 578 30.26 -23.89 -1.01
N LEU A 579 30.33 -22.57 -0.93
CA LEU A 579 31.35 -21.84 -0.19
C LEU A 579 30.75 -21.24 1.09
N ASP A 580 31.39 -21.51 2.22
CA ASP A 580 31.11 -20.83 3.49
C ASP A 580 31.45 -19.34 3.32
N PHE A 581 30.47 -18.45 3.55
CA PHE A 581 30.70 -17.01 3.42
C PHE A 581 31.85 -16.55 4.33
N GLY A 582 32.92 -16.05 3.71
CA GLY A 582 34.12 -15.54 4.39
C GLY A 582 35.23 -16.57 4.64
N SER A 583 35.03 -17.83 4.20
CA SER A 583 36.07 -18.86 4.22
C SER A 583 37.25 -18.54 3.30
N LYS A 584 38.37 -19.23 3.52
CA LYS A 584 39.56 -19.12 2.67
C LYS A 584 39.24 -19.43 1.21
N GLU A 585 38.45 -20.47 0.97
CA GLU A 585 37.96 -20.88 -0.35
C GLU A 585 37.10 -19.77 -0.96
N HIS A 586 36.22 -19.15 -0.18
CA HIS A 586 35.42 -18.02 -0.66
C HIS A 586 36.26 -16.83 -1.13
N TYR A 587 37.30 -16.45 -0.38
CA TYR A 587 38.25 -15.41 -0.84
C TYR A 587 38.99 -15.83 -2.11
N ASN A 588 39.52 -17.05 -2.15
CA ASN A 588 40.26 -17.57 -3.29
C ASN A 588 39.41 -17.55 -4.57
N ILE A 589 38.15 -17.99 -4.49
CA ILE A 589 37.22 -17.96 -5.63
C ILE A 589 36.82 -16.52 -5.95
N SER A 590 36.55 -15.67 -4.96
CA SER A 590 36.21 -14.25 -5.19
C SER A 590 37.31 -13.47 -5.92
N PHE A 591 38.58 -13.79 -5.65
CA PHE A 591 39.69 -13.18 -6.37
C PHE A 591 39.74 -13.62 -7.84
N LYS A 592 39.42 -14.88 -8.13
CA LYS A 592 39.49 -15.47 -9.48
C LYS A 592 38.24 -15.26 -10.33
N ALA A 593 37.05 -15.20 -9.74
CA ALA A 593 35.79 -15.23 -10.47
C ALA A 593 35.66 -14.06 -11.48
N LYS A 594 35.48 -14.37 -12.77
CA LYS A 594 35.18 -13.36 -13.79
C LYS A 594 33.71 -12.98 -13.76
N VAL A 595 32.80 -13.90 -13.48
CA VAL A 595 31.35 -13.61 -13.47
C VAL A 595 30.83 -13.61 -12.03
N LEU A 596 30.18 -12.51 -11.63
CA LEU A 596 29.53 -12.35 -10.33
C LEU A 596 28.03 -12.21 -10.53
N MET A 597 27.24 -12.99 -9.80
CA MET A 597 25.77 -12.99 -9.96
C MET A 597 25.06 -12.88 -8.61
N GLY A 598 24.06 -12.00 -8.54
CA GLY A 598 23.28 -11.79 -7.33
C GLY A 598 21.81 -11.50 -7.62
N THR A 599 20.91 -12.00 -6.76
CA THR A 599 19.49 -11.56 -6.73
C THR A 599 19.30 -10.21 -6.03
N HIS A 600 20.33 -9.81 -5.31
CA HIS A 600 20.52 -8.54 -4.61
C HIS A 600 21.89 -7.98 -5.01
N ASP A 601 22.34 -6.94 -4.32
CA ASP A 601 23.66 -6.36 -4.55
C ASP A 601 24.78 -7.35 -4.26
N LEU A 602 25.88 -7.25 -5.01
CA LEU A 602 27.04 -8.15 -4.91
C LEU A 602 27.78 -8.02 -3.58
N GLU A 603 27.41 -7.06 -2.72
CA GLU A 603 27.84 -7.04 -1.32
C GLU A 603 27.38 -8.28 -0.54
N ASN A 604 26.31 -8.94 -1.00
CA ASN A 604 25.84 -10.19 -0.41
C ASN A 604 26.59 -11.43 -0.93
N VAL A 605 27.38 -11.25 -1.99
CA VAL A 605 28.13 -12.33 -2.66
C VAL A 605 29.59 -12.27 -2.25
N LEU A 606 30.25 -11.11 -2.35
CA LEU A 606 31.68 -11.00 -2.06
C LEU A 606 31.97 -10.87 -0.56
N PRO A 607 33.11 -11.39 -0.05
CA PRO A 607 33.48 -11.26 1.36
C PRO A 607 34.08 -9.88 1.70
N PHE A 608 34.37 -9.07 0.69
CA PHE A 608 34.88 -7.71 0.80
C PHE A 608 33.90 -6.70 0.18
N LYS A 609 34.25 -5.40 0.21
CA LYS A 609 33.47 -4.34 -0.44
C LYS A 609 33.57 -4.48 -1.98
N PRO A 610 32.44 -4.63 -2.71
CA PRO A 610 32.44 -4.48 -4.17
C PRO A 610 32.67 -3.02 -4.53
N ALA A 611 33.92 -2.59 -4.63
CA ALA A 611 34.28 -1.22 -4.98
C ALA A 611 35.43 -1.20 -5.97
N LYS A 612 35.53 -0.12 -6.75
CA LYS A 612 36.62 0.05 -7.72
C LYS A 612 37.98 0.04 -7.01
N GLY A 613 38.96 -0.65 -7.61
CA GLY A 613 40.30 -0.82 -7.04
C GLY A 613 40.40 -1.91 -5.96
N PHE A 614 39.28 -2.51 -5.54
CA PHE A 614 39.29 -3.62 -4.59
C PHE A 614 39.30 -4.93 -5.37
N PHE A 615 40.44 -5.60 -5.34
CA PHE A 615 40.63 -6.95 -5.87
C PHE A 615 40.18 -7.14 -7.33
N ASN A 616 40.41 -6.12 -8.17
CA ASN A 616 39.99 -6.05 -9.57
C ASN A 616 38.50 -6.31 -9.76
N TYR A 617 37.66 -5.76 -8.87
CA TYR A 617 36.20 -5.86 -8.98
C TYR A 617 35.67 -5.25 -10.28
N GLU A 618 36.28 -4.16 -10.74
CA GLU A 618 35.98 -3.53 -12.02
C GLU A 618 36.14 -4.46 -13.21
N ASP A 619 37.04 -5.45 -13.14
CA ASP A 619 37.31 -6.39 -14.24
C ASP A 619 36.35 -7.59 -14.28
N THR A 620 35.35 -7.64 -13.39
CA THR A 620 34.33 -8.70 -13.34
C THR A 620 33.12 -8.37 -14.21
N PHE A 621 32.43 -9.39 -14.72
CA PHE A 621 31.13 -9.27 -15.39
C PHE A 621 30.00 -9.53 -14.38
N LYS A 622 29.13 -8.55 -14.17
CA LYS A 622 28.19 -8.45 -13.05
C LYS A 622 26.76 -8.66 -13.54
N VAL A 623 26.10 -9.69 -13.04
CA VAL A 623 24.73 -10.05 -13.43
C VAL A 623 23.76 -9.84 -12.27
N PHE A 624 22.73 -9.04 -12.50
CA PHE A 624 21.61 -8.91 -11.59
C PHE A 624 20.49 -9.88 -11.98
N LEU A 625 20.31 -10.92 -11.17
CA LEU A 625 19.33 -12.00 -11.38
C LEU A 625 17.91 -11.64 -10.93
N GLN A 626 17.74 -10.48 -10.26
CA GLN A 626 16.51 -10.06 -9.58
C GLN A 626 16.02 -11.03 -8.48
N HIS A 627 15.04 -10.58 -7.71
CA HIS A 627 14.31 -11.38 -6.71
C HIS A 627 12.77 -11.35 -6.93
N GLY A 628 12.34 -10.97 -8.13
CA GLY A 628 10.93 -10.94 -8.54
C GLY A 628 10.66 -9.88 -9.61
N VAL A 629 9.55 -10.04 -10.31
CA VAL A 629 9.10 -9.13 -11.38
C VAL A 629 8.93 -7.70 -10.84
N LEU A 630 9.52 -6.73 -11.54
CA LEU A 630 9.45 -5.31 -11.20
C LEU A 630 8.11 -4.67 -11.62
N GLY A 631 7.91 -3.39 -11.26
CA GLY A 631 6.77 -2.59 -11.73
C GLY A 631 5.66 -2.33 -10.71
N ARG A 632 5.77 -2.81 -9.45
CA ARG A 632 4.84 -2.45 -8.37
C ARG A 632 5.28 -1.22 -7.58
N LYS A 633 6.53 -1.24 -7.11
CA LYS A 633 7.15 -0.20 -6.29
C LYS A 633 8.51 0.15 -6.88
N ASN A 634 9.00 1.35 -6.59
CA ASN A 634 10.38 1.72 -6.90
C ASN A 634 11.37 0.77 -6.18
N VAL A 635 12.46 0.43 -6.85
CA VAL A 635 13.55 -0.41 -6.34
C VAL A 635 14.85 0.39 -6.26
N GLU A 636 15.84 -0.14 -5.55
CA GLU A 636 17.09 0.58 -5.22
C GLU A 636 18.23 0.32 -6.22
N TYR A 637 17.96 -0.32 -7.37
CA TYR A 637 18.98 -0.80 -8.32
C TYR A 637 19.22 0.14 -9.52
N HIS A 638 18.96 1.44 -9.38
CA HIS A 638 19.19 2.43 -10.44
C HIS A 638 20.67 2.48 -10.83
N LYS A 639 20.99 2.48 -12.13
CA LYS A 639 22.37 2.50 -12.66
C LYS A 639 23.17 3.68 -12.09
N GLN A 640 22.52 4.84 -11.93
CA GLN A 640 23.14 6.04 -11.35
C GLN A 640 23.63 5.87 -9.90
N TYR A 641 23.20 4.85 -9.15
CA TYR A 641 23.68 4.58 -7.80
C TYR A 641 24.91 3.66 -7.75
N TYR A 642 25.53 3.39 -8.90
CA TYR A 642 26.76 2.62 -9.01
C TYR A 642 27.81 3.44 -9.78
N GLU A 643 29.08 3.21 -9.48
CA GLU A 643 30.21 3.61 -10.32
C GLU A 643 30.55 2.52 -11.33
N VAL A 644 30.40 1.25 -10.92
CA VAL A 644 30.58 0.05 -11.72
C VAL A 644 29.26 -0.75 -11.66
N PRO A 645 28.25 -0.36 -12.46
CA PRO A 645 26.91 -0.97 -12.43
C PRO A 645 26.92 -2.43 -12.90
N PHE A 646 25.75 -3.06 -12.87
CA PHE A 646 25.57 -4.40 -13.46
C PHE A 646 25.71 -4.35 -14.99
N ASP A 647 26.47 -5.29 -15.55
CA ASP A 647 26.69 -5.46 -16.99
C ASP A 647 25.51 -6.20 -17.68
N LEU A 648 24.72 -6.93 -16.88
CA LEU A 648 23.56 -7.66 -17.34
C LEU A 648 22.42 -7.65 -16.31
N PHE A 649 21.26 -7.12 -16.71
CA PHE A 649 20.05 -7.06 -15.91
C PHE A 649 19.02 -8.06 -16.46
N VAL A 650 18.64 -9.06 -15.66
CA VAL A 650 17.64 -10.07 -16.04
C VAL A 650 16.24 -9.51 -15.80
N VAL A 651 15.32 -9.63 -16.76
CA VAL A 651 13.90 -9.26 -16.60
C VAL A 651 12.96 -10.32 -17.20
N SER A 652 11.67 -10.22 -16.89
CA SER A 652 10.63 -11.20 -17.25
C SER A 652 9.85 -10.89 -18.51
N SER A 653 9.76 -9.61 -18.91
CA SER A 653 9.02 -9.20 -20.11
C SER A 653 9.59 -7.95 -20.79
N ASP A 654 9.15 -7.68 -22.03
CA ASP A 654 9.54 -6.47 -22.75
C ASP A 654 9.03 -5.19 -22.04
N PRO A 655 7.78 -5.12 -21.53
CA PRO A 655 7.35 -3.99 -20.72
C PRO A 655 8.23 -3.74 -19.48
N GLU A 656 8.71 -4.80 -18.82
CA GLU A 656 9.63 -4.66 -17.70
C GLU A 656 11.00 -4.12 -18.15
N LYS A 657 11.51 -4.61 -19.29
CA LYS A 657 12.76 -4.12 -19.90
C LYS A 657 12.68 -2.62 -20.19
N TYR A 658 11.73 -2.22 -21.02
CA TYR A 658 11.69 -0.85 -21.54
C TYR A 658 11.20 0.15 -20.48
N ASN A 659 10.04 -0.11 -19.88
CA ASN A 659 9.39 0.90 -19.03
C ASN A 659 10.04 1.03 -17.65
N ILE A 660 10.75 0.00 -17.18
CA ILE A 660 11.36 -0.02 -15.83
C ILE A 660 12.88 0.00 -15.93
N ALA A 661 13.51 -1.04 -16.50
CA ALA A 661 14.97 -1.15 -16.47
C ALA A 661 15.66 -0.06 -17.30
N VAL A 662 15.15 0.25 -18.49
CA VAL A 662 15.69 1.31 -19.36
C VAL A 662 15.21 2.68 -18.90
N ASP A 663 13.90 2.94 -18.97
CA ASP A 663 13.36 4.29 -18.77
C ASP A 663 13.51 4.83 -17.34
N GLN A 664 13.42 3.95 -16.33
CA GLN A 664 13.44 4.39 -14.91
C GLN A 664 14.76 4.11 -14.21
N LEU A 665 15.35 2.93 -14.41
CA LEU A 665 16.60 2.54 -13.74
C LEU A 665 17.83 2.99 -14.52
N GLY A 666 17.68 3.40 -15.78
CA GLY A 666 18.73 4.02 -16.59
C GLY A 666 19.74 3.03 -17.20
N TYR A 667 19.37 1.76 -17.38
CA TYR A 667 20.20 0.79 -18.11
C TYR A 667 20.01 0.92 -19.62
N ASP A 668 21.03 0.55 -20.38
CA ASP A 668 20.96 0.53 -21.84
C ASP A 668 20.26 -0.74 -22.33
N GLU A 669 19.62 -0.70 -23.50
CA GLU A 669 18.83 -1.83 -24.01
C GLU A 669 19.65 -3.11 -24.16
N ASN A 670 20.93 -3.00 -24.48
CA ASN A 670 21.85 -4.12 -24.61
C ASN A 670 22.31 -4.68 -23.25
N GLU A 671 22.18 -3.92 -22.16
CA GLU A 671 22.46 -4.35 -20.79
C GLU A 671 21.30 -5.13 -20.16
N VAL A 672 20.12 -5.13 -20.78
CA VAL A 672 18.91 -5.78 -20.22
C VAL A 672 18.46 -6.95 -21.10
N ILE A 673 18.31 -8.13 -20.48
CA ILE A 673 17.82 -9.34 -21.16
C ILE A 673 16.43 -9.76 -20.69
N VAL A 674 15.54 -9.98 -21.66
CA VAL A 674 14.23 -10.60 -21.41
C VAL A 674 14.43 -12.11 -21.46
N SER A 675 14.49 -12.72 -20.28
CA SER A 675 14.74 -14.16 -20.16
C SER A 675 13.89 -14.82 -19.07
N GLY A 676 12.97 -14.11 -18.43
CA GLY A 676 12.31 -14.67 -17.25
C GLY A 676 13.28 -14.90 -16.10
N LEU A 677 12.72 -15.26 -14.96
CA LEU A 677 13.50 -15.53 -13.76
C LEU A 677 13.91 -17.00 -13.70
N ALA A 678 15.14 -17.28 -13.30
CA ALA A 678 15.67 -18.66 -13.21
C ALA A 678 14.76 -19.57 -12.36
N ARG A 679 14.20 -19.05 -11.27
CA ARG A 679 13.33 -19.82 -10.36
C ARG A 679 12.03 -20.30 -11.01
N PHE A 680 11.59 -19.68 -12.11
CA PHE A 680 10.40 -20.11 -12.84
C PHE A 680 10.55 -21.50 -13.45
N ASP A 681 11.78 -21.96 -13.71
CA ASP A 681 12.04 -23.30 -14.23
C ASP A 681 11.63 -24.40 -13.23
N ASN A 682 11.61 -24.09 -11.94
CA ASN A 682 11.25 -25.03 -10.87
C ASN A 682 9.77 -24.93 -10.42
N LEU A 683 8.97 -24.02 -10.98
CA LEU A 683 7.56 -23.86 -10.64
C LEU A 683 6.69 -24.91 -11.35
N VAL A 684 6.93 -26.18 -11.02
CA VAL A 684 6.25 -27.34 -11.61
C VAL A 684 5.31 -27.97 -10.58
N MET A 685 4.02 -27.99 -10.91
CA MET A 685 3.02 -28.70 -10.11
C MET A 685 3.05 -30.20 -10.40
N LYS A 686 3.42 -31.00 -9.40
CA LYS A 686 3.34 -32.47 -9.49
C LYS A 686 1.93 -33.02 -9.22
N PHE A 687 1.20 -32.34 -8.34
CA PHE A 687 -0.14 -32.73 -7.90
C PHE A 687 -1.02 -31.48 -7.79
N LYS A 688 -2.34 -31.64 -7.97
CA LYS A 688 -3.29 -30.54 -7.77
C LYS A 688 -3.37 -30.21 -6.27
N PRO A 689 -2.98 -29.00 -5.83
CA PRO A 689 -3.04 -28.62 -4.43
C PRO A 689 -4.47 -28.34 -3.96
N ARG A 690 -4.69 -28.27 -2.64
CA ARG A 690 -6.00 -28.02 -2.02
C ARG A 690 -6.02 -26.87 -1.02
N ASP A 691 -4.91 -26.61 -0.34
CA ASP A 691 -4.85 -25.68 0.79
C ASP A 691 -4.61 -24.22 0.35
N ILE A 692 -4.96 -23.27 1.22
CA ILE A 692 -4.81 -21.83 0.99
C ILE A 692 -3.52 -21.34 1.66
N LEU A 693 -2.77 -20.49 0.97
CA LEU A 693 -1.59 -19.81 1.50
C LEU A 693 -1.93 -18.33 1.76
N LEU A 694 -1.84 -17.90 3.02
CA LEU A 694 -1.93 -16.49 3.40
C LEU A 694 -0.51 -15.95 3.62
N MET A 695 -0.06 -15.04 2.75
CA MET A 695 1.32 -14.53 2.75
C MET A 695 1.39 -13.01 2.54
N PRO A 696 1.20 -12.21 3.61
CA PRO A 696 1.22 -10.76 3.53
C PRO A 696 2.64 -10.16 3.56
N THR A 697 2.80 -8.99 2.92
CA THR A 697 4.07 -8.24 2.92
C THR A 697 4.31 -7.42 4.20
N TRP A 698 5.55 -7.03 4.45
CA TRP A 698 5.91 -6.16 5.58
C TRP A 698 5.55 -4.68 5.34
N ARG A 699 5.33 -3.94 6.44
CA ARG A 699 5.07 -2.48 6.41
C ARG A 699 6.26 -1.68 6.91
N ASP A 700 6.84 -0.85 6.04
CA ASP A 700 8.05 -0.06 6.34
C ASP A 700 7.85 1.04 7.40
N TRP A 701 6.60 1.38 7.74
CA TRP A 701 6.28 2.31 8.82
C TRP A 701 6.14 1.65 10.19
N ILE A 702 6.14 0.32 10.28
CA ILE A 702 6.11 -0.39 11.57
C ILE A 702 7.56 -0.59 12.01
N ASN A 703 7.97 0.12 13.06
CA ASN A 703 9.36 0.16 13.51
C ASN A 703 9.56 -0.24 14.97
N THR A 704 8.47 -0.47 15.71
CA THR A 704 8.50 -0.94 17.11
C THR A 704 7.41 -1.98 17.35
N ASP A 705 7.59 -2.80 18.38
CA ASP A 705 6.65 -3.81 18.85
C ASP A 705 5.27 -3.20 19.19
N GLU A 706 5.27 -2.06 19.89
CA GLU A 706 4.05 -1.31 20.22
C GLU A 706 3.33 -0.81 18.96
N GLN A 707 4.06 -0.32 17.96
CA GLN A 707 3.48 0.07 16.67
C GLN A 707 2.91 -1.14 15.93
N PHE A 708 3.54 -2.31 16.06
CA PHE A 708 3.08 -3.54 15.42
C PHE A 708 1.74 -3.99 16.02
N LEU A 709 1.68 -4.18 17.33
CA LEU A 709 0.48 -4.68 18.02
C LEU A 709 -0.73 -3.75 17.87
N ASN A 710 -0.49 -2.44 17.77
CA ASN A 710 -1.56 -1.45 17.55
C ASN A 710 -1.80 -1.13 16.07
N SER A 711 -1.15 -1.83 15.14
CA SER A 711 -1.27 -1.52 13.71
C SER A 711 -2.55 -2.09 13.10
N GLY A 712 -3.11 -1.37 12.13
CA GLY A 712 -4.15 -1.91 11.25
C GLY A 712 -3.70 -3.16 10.50
N TYR A 713 -2.39 -3.36 10.29
CA TYR A 713 -1.82 -4.58 9.72
C TYR A 713 -2.07 -5.79 10.63
N TYR A 714 -1.67 -5.71 11.89
CA TYR A 714 -1.88 -6.78 12.87
C TYR A 714 -3.38 -7.07 13.04
N ASN A 715 -4.18 -6.04 13.28
CA ASN A 715 -5.62 -6.17 13.51
C ASN A 715 -6.34 -6.83 12.32
N SER A 716 -6.00 -6.44 11.08
CA SER A 716 -6.68 -6.99 9.88
C SER A 716 -6.40 -8.48 9.66
N TYR A 717 -5.17 -8.94 9.92
CA TYR A 717 -4.84 -10.35 9.77
C TYR A 717 -5.29 -11.20 10.96
N MET A 718 -5.23 -10.67 12.18
CA MET A 718 -5.79 -11.34 13.36
C MET A 718 -7.31 -11.48 13.25
N SER A 719 -8.02 -10.45 12.80
CA SER A 719 -9.45 -10.50 12.54
C SER A 719 -9.78 -11.58 11.50
N LEU A 720 -9.06 -11.60 10.37
CA LEU A 720 -9.28 -12.58 9.30
C LEU A 720 -9.12 -14.03 9.78
N ILE A 721 -8.05 -14.34 10.52
CA ILE A 721 -7.82 -15.72 10.99
C ILE A 721 -8.76 -16.13 12.13
N ASN A 722 -9.47 -15.19 12.75
CA ASN A 722 -10.50 -15.47 13.75
C ASN A 722 -11.93 -15.37 13.17
N ASN A 723 -12.06 -15.12 11.87
CA ASN A 723 -13.35 -14.92 11.24
C ASN A 723 -14.15 -16.25 11.20
N GLU A 724 -15.29 -16.29 11.88
CA GLU A 724 -16.13 -17.49 12.00
C GLU A 724 -16.61 -18.00 10.63
N LYS A 725 -17.05 -17.09 9.74
CA LYS A 725 -17.49 -17.46 8.38
C LYS A 725 -16.36 -18.15 7.61
N LEU A 726 -15.12 -17.66 7.73
CA LEU A 726 -13.96 -18.29 7.09
C LEU A 726 -13.68 -19.67 7.68
N ILE A 727 -13.69 -19.80 9.01
CA ILE A 727 -13.45 -21.07 9.70
C ILE A 727 -14.48 -22.13 9.27
N ASP A 728 -15.76 -21.76 9.21
CA ASP A 728 -16.83 -22.65 8.77
C ASP A 728 -16.65 -23.10 7.32
N LEU A 729 -16.21 -22.21 6.43
CA LEU A 729 -15.87 -22.56 5.05
C LEU A 729 -14.70 -23.54 4.99
N LEU A 730 -13.63 -23.30 5.74
CA LEU A 730 -12.46 -24.19 5.79
C LEU A 730 -12.85 -25.59 6.29
N ASN A 731 -13.72 -25.67 7.29
CA ASN A 731 -14.25 -26.94 7.81
C ASN A 731 -15.14 -27.65 6.79
N LYS A 732 -16.14 -26.95 6.24
CA LYS A 732 -17.11 -27.50 5.27
C LYS A 732 -16.42 -28.13 4.06
N TYR A 733 -15.39 -27.49 3.55
CA TYR A 733 -14.67 -27.96 2.37
C TYR A 733 -13.38 -28.72 2.73
N ASN A 734 -13.09 -28.96 4.01
CA ASN A 734 -11.89 -29.64 4.51
C ASN A 734 -10.60 -29.09 3.87
N ILE A 735 -10.38 -27.79 4.03
CA ILE A 735 -9.25 -27.00 3.50
C ILE A 735 -8.49 -26.42 4.69
N ASN A 736 -7.16 -26.39 4.62
CA ASN A 736 -6.35 -25.65 5.59
C ASN A 736 -5.93 -24.30 5.04
N LEU A 737 -5.87 -23.29 5.92
CA LEU A 737 -5.24 -22.00 5.67
C LEU A 737 -3.88 -21.99 6.36
N ASN A 738 -2.82 -21.95 5.56
CA ASN A 738 -1.44 -21.87 6.03
C ASN A 738 -1.01 -20.40 6.02
N PHE A 739 -0.75 -19.85 7.19
CA PHE A 739 -0.35 -18.46 7.38
C PHE A 739 1.18 -18.34 7.48
N TYR A 740 1.75 -17.64 6.51
CA TYR A 740 3.19 -17.38 6.39
C TYR A 740 3.44 -15.87 6.25
N PRO A 741 3.39 -15.10 7.35
CA PRO A 741 3.71 -13.68 7.27
C PRO A 741 5.21 -13.47 7.06
N HIS A 742 5.57 -12.29 6.54
CA HIS A 742 6.96 -11.89 6.36
C HIS A 742 7.80 -12.09 7.65
N TYR A 743 9.07 -12.49 7.54
CA TYR A 743 9.90 -12.88 8.70
C TYR A 743 9.91 -11.87 9.86
N ARG A 744 9.90 -10.56 9.55
CA ARG A 744 9.83 -9.47 10.55
C ARG A 744 8.55 -9.46 11.38
N ALA A 745 7.47 -10.04 10.89
CA ALA A 745 6.18 -10.13 11.57
C ALA A 745 5.97 -11.47 12.30
N GLN A 746 6.75 -12.51 11.97
CA GLN A 746 6.49 -13.86 12.45
C GLN A 746 6.58 -13.98 13.97
N ASN A 747 7.57 -13.33 14.61
CA ASN A 747 7.75 -13.38 16.06
C ASN A 747 6.56 -12.87 16.86
N TYR A 748 5.75 -11.98 16.26
CA TYR A 748 4.57 -11.44 16.91
C TYR A 748 3.37 -12.38 16.74
N PHE A 749 3.12 -12.86 15.53
CA PHE A 749 2.00 -13.75 15.25
C PHE A 749 2.15 -15.16 15.84
N ASN A 750 3.38 -15.68 15.95
CA ASN A 750 3.61 -17.07 16.38
C ASN A 750 3.08 -17.35 17.81
N LYS A 751 3.07 -16.34 18.70
CA LYS A 751 2.61 -16.51 20.08
C LYS A 751 1.10 -16.66 20.18
N ASP A 752 0.36 -15.90 19.37
CA ASP A 752 -1.10 -15.79 19.47
C ASP A 752 -1.85 -16.83 18.63
N ILE A 753 -1.16 -17.49 17.68
CA ILE A 753 -1.81 -18.37 16.68
C ILE A 753 -1.69 -19.86 17.03
N LYS A 754 -0.73 -20.24 17.87
CA LYS A 754 -0.68 -21.61 18.40
C LYS A 754 -1.95 -21.87 19.21
N ASN A 755 -2.78 -22.80 18.73
CA ASN A 755 -4.05 -23.25 19.32
C ASN A 755 -5.32 -22.45 18.97
N LEU A 756 -5.31 -21.62 17.92
CA LEU A 756 -6.53 -20.90 17.48
C LEU A 756 -7.58 -21.84 16.86
N ASN A 757 -7.19 -22.63 15.85
CA ASN A 757 -8.09 -23.52 15.12
C ASN A 757 -7.29 -24.59 14.35
N ASP A 758 -7.80 -25.83 14.25
CA ASP A 758 -7.13 -26.93 13.55
C ASP A 758 -6.91 -26.68 12.04
N ARG A 759 -7.75 -25.83 11.43
CA ARG A 759 -7.68 -25.45 10.01
C ARG A 759 -6.71 -24.32 9.73
N ILE A 760 -6.22 -23.61 10.75
CA ILE A 760 -5.35 -22.45 10.58
C ILE A 760 -3.97 -22.78 11.13
N ARG A 761 -2.98 -22.80 10.23
CA ARG A 761 -1.63 -23.27 10.55
C ARG A 761 -0.62 -22.17 10.35
N PHE A 762 0.10 -21.82 11.40
CA PHE A 762 1.22 -20.90 11.31
C PHE A 762 2.47 -21.62 10.77
N ILE A 763 3.01 -21.14 9.65
CA ILE A 763 4.24 -21.70 9.06
C ILE A 763 5.42 -20.82 9.47
N SER A 764 6.36 -21.43 10.18
CA SER A 764 7.58 -20.74 10.63
C SER A 764 8.63 -20.67 9.53
N LEU A 765 9.40 -19.57 9.50
CA LEU A 765 10.54 -19.39 8.61
C LEU A 765 11.49 -20.59 8.70
N GLY A 766 12.00 -21.03 7.54
CA GLY A 766 12.96 -22.14 7.45
C GLY A 766 12.34 -23.54 7.46
N SER A 767 11.09 -23.70 7.92
CA SER A 767 10.42 -25.01 7.93
C SER A 767 10.13 -25.54 6.51
N VAL A 768 9.74 -24.66 5.60
CA VAL A 768 9.42 -24.94 4.20
C VAL A 768 9.94 -23.78 3.34
N SER A 769 10.42 -24.06 2.13
CA SER A 769 10.86 -22.98 1.21
C SER A 769 9.65 -22.20 0.69
N VAL A 770 9.85 -20.92 0.34
CA VAL A 770 8.77 -20.12 -0.26
C VAL A 770 8.27 -20.77 -1.55
N GLN A 771 9.17 -21.27 -2.39
CA GLN A 771 8.80 -21.96 -3.64
C GLN A 771 7.92 -23.20 -3.38
N ASP A 772 8.26 -24.03 -2.39
CA ASP A 772 7.44 -25.18 -2.01
C ASP A 772 6.06 -24.76 -1.50
N LEU A 773 5.98 -23.67 -0.73
CA LEU A 773 4.69 -23.12 -0.29
C LEU A 773 3.86 -22.72 -1.52
N LEU A 774 4.43 -22.02 -2.50
CA LEU A 774 3.67 -21.65 -3.70
C LEU A 774 3.22 -22.88 -4.50
N ILE A 775 4.04 -23.92 -4.60
CA ILE A 775 3.70 -25.15 -5.34
C ILE A 775 2.60 -25.95 -4.63
N LYS A 776 2.66 -26.07 -3.29
CA LYS A 776 1.77 -26.95 -2.51
C LYS A 776 0.39 -26.37 -2.19
N HIS A 777 0.15 -25.10 -2.48
CA HIS A 777 -1.13 -24.42 -2.19
C HIS A 777 -1.91 -24.09 -3.46
N ALA A 778 -3.24 -24.07 -3.35
CA ALA A 778 -4.20 -23.89 -4.44
C ALA A 778 -4.63 -22.44 -4.64
N LEU A 779 -4.62 -21.66 -3.57
CA LEU A 779 -4.98 -20.24 -3.57
C LEU A 779 -3.95 -19.45 -2.78
N LEU A 780 -3.48 -18.34 -3.35
CA LEU A 780 -2.65 -17.37 -2.65
C LEU A 780 -3.49 -16.17 -2.23
N ILE A 781 -3.52 -15.88 -0.93
CA ILE A 781 -3.97 -14.62 -0.38
C ILE A 781 -2.73 -13.80 -0.03
N THR A 782 -2.54 -12.66 -0.68
CA THR A 782 -1.44 -11.74 -0.39
C THR A 782 -1.95 -10.30 -0.43
N ASP A 783 -1.07 -9.30 -0.39
CA ASP A 783 -1.46 -7.89 -0.50
C ASP A 783 -0.76 -7.22 -1.68
N PHE A 784 0.55 -6.99 -1.59
CA PHE A 784 1.32 -6.24 -2.57
C PHE A 784 2.54 -7.01 -3.10
N SER A 785 2.66 -8.31 -2.78
CA SER A 785 3.85 -9.12 -3.06
C SER A 785 3.97 -9.59 -4.51
N SER A 786 5.11 -9.31 -5.18
CA SER A 786 5.37 -9.73 -6.57
C SER A 786 5.37 -11.25 -6.75
N VAL A 787 5.50 -12.01 -5.66
CA VAL A 787 5.36 -13.48 -5.63
C VAL A 787 4.02 -13.99 -6.16
N SER A 788 3.00 -13.13 -6.27
CA SER A 788 1.75 -13.51 -6.94
C SER A 788 1.97 -13.91 -8.39
N PHE A 789 2.95 -13.34 -9.09
CA PHE A 789 3.23 -13.70 -10.49
C PHE A 789 3.77 -15.13 -10.61
N ASP A 790 4.61 -15.57 -9.66
CA ASP A 790 5.04 -16.96 -9.54
C ASP A 790 3.84 -17.90 -9.38
N PHE A 791 2.82 -17.50 -8.61
CA PHE A 791 1.60 -18.26 -8.40
C PHE A 791 0.71 -18.32 -9.65
N THR A 792 0.53 -17.17 -10.32
CA THR A 792 -0.23 -17.06 -11.57
C THR A 792 0.45 -17.83 -12.72
N LEU A 793 1.78 -17.88 -12.78
CA LEU A 793 2.52 -18.67 -13.77
C LEU A 793 2.19 -20.16 -13.70
N MET A 794 1.87 -20.68 -12.51
CA MET A 794 1.38 -22.05 -12.33
C MET A 794 -0.12 -22.21 -12.62
N ASN A 795 -0.76 -21.21 -13.23
CA ASN A 795 -2.20 -21.15 -13.49
C ASN A 795 -3.06 -21.34 -12.22
N LYS A 796 -2.71 -20.62 -11.15
CA LYS A 796 -3.46 -20.65 -9.88
C LYS A 796 -3.99 -19.27 -9.47
N PRO A 797 -5.17 -19.18 -8.83
CA PRO A 797 -5.79 -17.92 -8.46
C PRO A 797 -5.05 -17.19 -7.33
N VAL A 798 -5.10 -15.86 -7.38
CA VAL A 798 -4.60 -14.96 -6.34
C VAL A 798 -5.73 -14.05 -5.87
N ILE A 799 -5.82 -13.82 -4.57
CA ILE A 799 -6.65 -12.76 -3.97
C ILE A 799 -5.74 -11.78 -3.23
N TYR A 800 -5.98 -10.49 -3.42
CA TYR A 800 -5.23 -9.41 -2.80
C TYR A 800 -6.04 -8.72 -1.71
N TYR A 801 -5.49 -8.60 -0.50
CA TYR A 801 -6.10 -7.90 0.62
C TYR A 801 -5.53 -6.48 0.79
N HIS A 802 -6.23 -5.49 0.24
CA HIS A 802 -5.78 -4.10 0.07
C HIS A 802 -6.34 -3.12 1.12
N PHE A 803 -6.46 -3.54 2.38
CA PHE A 803 -7.02 -2.70 3.45
C PHE A 803 -6.22 -1.40 3.71
N ASP A 804 -4.93 -1.35 3.37
CA ASP A 804 -4.04 -0.19 3.61
C ASP A 804 -3.28 0.32 2.37
N GLU A 805 -3.81 0.06 1.18
CA GLU A 805 -3.27 0.42 -0.14
C GLU A 805 -2.72 1.85 -0.24
N LYS A 806 -3.51 2.85 0.17
CA LYS A 806 -3.12 4.27 0.14
C LYS A 806 -1.87 4.57 0.97
N ARG A 807 -1.68 3.87 2.08
CA ARG A 807 -0.51 4.05 2.98
C ARG A 807 0.70 3.29 2.44
N PHE A 808 0.47 2.11 1.87
CA PHE A 808 1.50 1.29 1.23
C PHE A 808 2.15 2.06 0.07
N PHE A 809 1.33 2.58 -0.85
CA PHE A 809 1.80 3.33 -2.03
C PHE A 809 1.94 4.84 -1.80
N ARG A 810 2.17 5.29 -0.55
CA ARG A 810 2.37 6.73 -0.24
C ARG A 810 3.54 7.39 -0.99
N LYS A 811 4.46 6.58 -1.54
CA LYS A 811 5.62 7.01 -2.35
C LYS A 811 5.37 6.87 -3.86
N GLY A 812 4.17 6.50 -4.27
CA GLY A 812 3.80 6.21 -5.66
C GLY A 812 3.74 4.72 -5.96
N ILE A 813 2.88 4.38 -6.92
CA ILE A 813 2.80 3.08 -7.59
C ILE A 813 3.26 3.29 -9.03
N LEU A 814 4.00 2.35 -9.60
CA LEU A 814 4.57 2.50 -10.95
C LEU A 814 3.55 2.25 -12.06
N ARG A 815 2.47 1.51 -11.76
CA ARG A 815 1.36 1.20 -12.68
C ARG A 815 0.02 1.32 -11.93
N PRO A 816 -1.12 1.59 -12.60
CA PRO A 816 -2.44 1.52 -11.97
C PRO A 816 -2.67 0.17 -11.30
N ILE A 817 -3.42 0.15 -10.19
CA ILE A 817 -3.67 -1.08 -9.39
C ILE A 817 -4.31 -2.17 -10.25
N GLU A 818 -5.27 -1.77 -11.07
CA GLU A 818 -6.00 -2.65 -11.97
C GLU A 818 -5.11 -3.30 -13.04
N GLU A 819 -3.95 -2.70 -13.34
CA GLU A 819 -2.95 -3.23 -14.28
C GLU A 819 -1.80 -3.97 -13.56
N THR A 820 -1.70 -3.85 -12.24
CA THR A 820 -0.57 -4.34 -11.43
C THR A 820 -0.86 -5.68 -10.74
N PHE A 821 -2.14 -5.94 -10.46
CA PHE A 821 -2.61 -7.03 -9.62
C PHE A 821 -3.57 -7.92 -10.40
N ILE A 822 -3.14 -9.15 -10.71
CA ILE A 822 -3.90 -10.13 -11.46
C ILE A 822 -4.58 -11.08 -10.48
N GLY A 823 -5.86 -10.83 -10.21
CA GLY A 823 -6.64 -11.60 -9.23
C GLY A 823 -7.78 -10.81 -8.63
N GLY A 824 -8.49 -11.43 -7.69
CA GLY A 824 -9.53 -10.75 -6.91
C GLY A 824 -8.90 -9.71 -5.97
N ILE A 825 -9.47 -8.53 -5.85
CA ILE A 825 -9.01 -7.51 -4.89
C ILE A 825 -10.11 -7.28 -3.85
N ALA A 826 -9.78 -7.53 -2.59
CA ALA A 826 -10.61 -7.25 -1.43
C ALA A 826 -10.07 -6.02 -0.67
N ASN A 827 -10.92 -5.04 -0.41
CA ASN A 827 -10.56 -3.83 0.33
C ASN A 827 -10.88 -3.94 1.83
N ASN A 828 -11.58 -4.99 2.23
CA ASN A 828 -11.96 -5.32 3.61
C ASN A 828 -12.11 -6.84 3.77
N GLU A 829 -12.23 -7.28 5.00
CA GLU A 829 -12.30 -8.70 5.37
C GLU A 829 -13.51 -9.41 4.75
N GLU A 830 -14.66 -8.77 4.69
CA GLU A 830 -15.89 -9.41 4.21
C GLU A 830 -15.80 -9.70 2.71
N GLU A 831 -15.34 -8.73 1.91
CA GLU A 831 -14.99 -8.94 0.49
C GLU A 831 -13.96 -10.07 0.31
N LEU A 832 -13.00 -10.18 1.23
CA LEU A 832 -11.96 -11.21 1.18
C LEU A 832 -12.57 -12.60 1.40
N VAL A 833 -13.41 -12.76 2.43
CA VAL A 833 -14.08 -14.04 2.72
C VAL A 833 -15.00 -14.46 1.57
N GLU A 834 -15.74 -13.51 0.97
CA GLU A 834 -16.55 -13.78 -0.22
C GLU A 834 -15.71 -14.28 -1.41
N LEU A 835 -14.57 -13.65 -1.67
CA LEU A 835 -13.67 -14.07 -2.75
C LEU A 835 -13.05 -15.45 -2.46
N ILE A 836 -12.71 -15.74 -1.20
CA ILE A 836 -12.23 -17.07 -0.79
C ILE A 836 -13.31 -18.12 -1.04
N GLU A 837 -14.55 -17.88 -0.59
CA GLU A 837 -15.67 -18.79 -0.81
C GLU A 837 -15.89 -19.06 -2.30
N ASP A 838 -15.91 -18.00 -3.11
CA ASP A 838 -16.04 -18.08 -4.56
C ASP A 838 -14.95 -18.96 -5.19
N ARG A 839 -13.68 -18.77 -4.80
CA ARG A 839 -12.57 -19.60 -5.33
C ARG A 839 -12.66 -21.05 -4.87
N ILE A 840 -13.08 -21.31 -3.64
CA ILE A 840 -13.31 -22.68 -3.14
C ILE A 840 -14.41 -23.38 -3.95
N LYS A 841 -15.56 -22.72 -4.16
CA LYS A 841 -16.70 -23.27 -4.92
C LYS A 841 -16.35 -23.59 -6.37
N HIS A 842 -15.44 -22.82 -6.97
CA HIS A 842 -14.95 -23.04 -8.33
C HIS A 842 -13.70 -23.93 -8.39
N GLY A 843 -13.42 -24.74 -7.34
CA GLY A 843 -12.32 -25.70 -7.34
C GLY A 843 -10.94 -25.07 -7.53
N PHE A 844 -10.78 -23.83 -7.08
CA PHE A 844 -9.60 -22.99 -7.24
C PHE A 844 -9.19 -22.76 -8.69
N ALA A 845 -10.15 -22.67 -9.61
CA ALA A 845 -9.87 -22.21 -10.97
C ALA A 845 -9.23 -20.81 -10.92
N ASN A 846 -8.19 -20.62 -11.74
CA ASN A 846 -7.60 -19.31 -11.95
C ASN A 846 -8.59 -18.38 -12.66
N TYR A 847 -8.30 -17.09 -12.61
CA TYR A 847 -8.94 -16.13 -13.50
C TYR A 847 -8.35 -16.33 -14.91
N ASP A 848 -9.16 -16.30 -15.97
CA ASP A 848 -8.66 -16.36 -17.35
C ASP A 848 -7.93 -15.05 -17.66
N VAL A 849 -6.60 -15.05 -17.50
CA VAL A 849 -5.77 -13.84 -17.66
C VAL A 849 -4.53 -14.16 -18.48
N ASP A 850 -4.29 -13.33 -19.49
CA ASP A 850 -3.05 -13.36 -20.26
C ASP A 850 -1.92 -12.69 -19.45
N ILE A 851 -0.87 -13.46 -19.17
CA ILE A 851 0.31 -12.99 -18.44
C ILE A 851 1.51 -12.72 -19.35
N SER A 852 1.38 -12.84 -20.68
CA SER A 852 2.48 -12.73 -21.63
C SER A 852 3.22 -11.38 -21.57
N GLU A 853 2.51 -10.29 -21.27
CA GLU A 853 3.11 -8.96 -21.08
C GLU A 853 3.87 -8.81 -19.74
N ILE A 854 3.73 -9.77 -18.83
CA ILE A 854 4.38 -9.77 -17.50
C ILE A 854 5.46 -10.86 -17.42
N ILE A 855 5.20 -12.02 -18.00
CA ILE A 855 6.14 -13.14 -18.15
C ILE A 855 6.07 -13.61 -19.59
N LYS A 856 7.06 -13.19 -20.39
CA LYS A 856 7.13 -13.48 -21.83
C LYS A 856 7.34 -14.97 -22.11
N TYR A 857 8.21 -15.62 -21.33
CA TYR A 857 8.57 -17.03 -21.53
C TYR A 857 8.06 -17.90 -20.39
N GLN A 858 7.21 -18.88 -20.74
CA GLN A 858 6.57 -19.81 -19.81
C GLN A 858 7.00 -21.27 -20.09
N ASP A 859 8.14 -21.45 -20.78
CA ASP A 859 8.65 -22.71 -21.33
C ASP A 859 9.64 -23.45 -20.39
N HIS A 860 9.80 -22.98 -19.16
CA HIS A 860 10.76 -23.47 -18.16
C HIS A 860 12.22 -23.60 -18.68
N SER A 861 12.61 -22.74 -19.64
CA SER A 861 13.98 -22.69 -20.19
C SER A 861 14.72 -21.39 -19.83
N ASN A 862 14.39 -20.79 -18.69
CA ASN A 862 14.91 -19.48 -18.26
C ASN A 862 16.40 -19.54 -17.93
N CYS A 863 16.86 -20.55 -17.17
CA CYS A 863 18.27 -20.73 -16.84
C CYS A 863 19.14 -20.86 -18.10
N LYS A 864 18.66 -21.61 -19.10
CA LYS A 864 19.35 -21.80 -20.39
C LYS A 864 19.51 -20.48 -21.15
N ARG A 865 18.47 -19.64 -21.17
CA ARG A 865 18.51 -18.32 -21.83
C ARG A 865 19.46 -17.37 -21.10
N ILE A 866 19.42 -17.32 -19.76
CA ILE A 866 20.37 -16.53 -18.94
C ILE A 866 21.82 -16.96 -19.23
N TYR A 867 22.11 -18.26 -19.14
CA TYR A 867 23.46 -18.80 -19.40
C TYR A 867 23.99 -18.42 -20.79
N LYS A 868 23.19 -18.64 -21.85
CA LYS A 868 23.59 -18.29 -23.22
C LYS A 868 23.90 -16.81 -23.37
N SER A 869 23.10 -15.94 -22.77
CA SER A 869 23.33 -14.49 -22.79
C SER A 869 24.63 -14.10 -22.10
N ILE A 870 24.92 -14.65 -20.92
CA ILE A 870 26.16 -14.38 -20.19
C ILE A 870 27.37 -14.83 -21.02
N VAL A 871 27.39 -16.08 -21.50
CA VAL A 871 28.52 -16.60 -22.30
C VAL A 871 28.75 -15.78 -23.56
N SER A 872 27.69 -15.33 -24.22
CA SER A 872 27.81 -14.52 -25.44
C SER A 872 28.47 -13.16 -25.19
N LYS A 873 28.31 -12.59 -23.99
CA LYS A 873 28.88 -11.29 -23.62
C LYS A 873 30.30 -11.43 -23.07
N VAL A 874 30.52 -12.38 -22.16
CA VAL A 874 31.83 -12.62 -21.53
C VAL A 874 32.91 -13.06 -22.54
N LYS A 875 32.54 -13.64 -23.69
CA LYS A 875 33.47 -13.98 -24.78
C LYS A 875 33.87 -12.80 -25.67
N ASN A 876 33.10 -11.71 -25.64
CA ASN A 876 33.30 -10.53 -26.49
C ASN A 876 33.97 -9.36 -25.73
N ASP A 877 34.18 -9.51 -24.43
CA ASP A 877 34.98 -8.64 -23.54
C ASP A 877 36.37 -9.24 -23.33
#